data_AF-A0A938GBR3-F1
#
_entry.id   AF-A0A938GBR3-F1
#
_cell.length_a   1.000
_cell.length_b   1.000
_cell.length_c   1.000
_cell.angle_alpha   90.00
_cell.angle_beta   90.00
_cell.angle_gamma   90.00
#
_symmetry.space_group_name_H-M   'P 1'
#
loop_
_entity.id
_entity.type
_entity.pdbx_description
1 polymer ?
#
loop_
_entity_poly.entity_id
_entity_poly.type
_entity_poly.pdbx_seq_one_letter_code
_entity_poly.pdbx_strand_id
1 'polypeptide(L)'
;MNNWTTTAHRTLEGYLERNRLRVSSCGADADEVVADLRRHVEQEVAALRLPVVTHDDVQRIVRRIGPLPDDEPGEKPPPPQWNQPKKLPPLSTELVMVFGIVLPVITIAFELATHLCAGTFFDPLPTWMHVLLAAAVPAANWLAWREVRRPDRAVPDWLWLGNAVACGVSLFYTALYLPMMFFAVIGIFYFGLGLLPLAPVCALSSALWLRGELKRQHRRSGKPGLRGWGWAMAGSLALLLGLALPASLTRHWIDRSGSDSPEEANSAIANLRLWGSESILLMECYGRGDRLWIELFGGRRPNAELARKAYYRVTGKPFNSVAPPLSKYQRAGRDLFGEFDWDQGLGGETVAGQVRGLSLAQSRFDGMCRPDEGWAYFEWILEFRNDHERSQREARAQILLPPEGVVSRLTLWVNGEEREAAFAGRAQVREAYQKVAVQQRRDPVLVTTTGPDRVLVQCFPIPPNGGTMKIRLGITAPLLVENSNHAALKLPRVIERNFGVASPFRHSLWLEAPEPASVVLNGLTVDRSKPGKTGIHGEVADAVLGSVDVAMRFAISPRLQTVRALDKRSNDGAVIVQTLEQGSPVFLSRIAIVLDGSEDMNEFFPSVARALNGVPAKPELGVWLAQDGVRQIYSSEWRSSERVSEIVGKLRGVGGQDDVPALLQAWEWAAAKADGTLLWIHGPQPVVLSGLESLRQRLEWRAGRDGPLILDLATRSGPNRITEQLGTLDAFTAWPRLGDLHGDLERLFAIWSGRRQEYRLARAVDREAAAGKASATASSHIVRLWAAERVRALTKSRQVAEALKLAARYQLVTAISGAVVLETQQQYQAAGLTPVEAASVPTVPEPGTWILLMLGLAALAFKWRKRK
;
A
#
# COMPACT_ATOMS: atom_id res chain seq x y z
N MET A 1 -90.14 25.34 -18.19
CA MET A 1 -89.64 26.31 -19.17
C MET A 1 -90.13 27.68 -18.74
N ASN A 2 -89.22 28.58 -18.38
CA ASN A 2 -89.56 29.92 -17.92
C ASN A 2 -89.83 30.79 -19.16
N ASN A 3 -90.91 31.58 -19.17
CA ASN A 3 -91.24 32.43 -20.32
C ASN A 3 -90.44 33.73 -20.23
N TRP A 4 -89.54 33.98 -21.18
CA TRP A 4 -88.73 35.20 -21.19
C TRP A 4 -89.43 36.32 -21.95
N THR A 5 -89.43 37.52 -21.36
CA THR A 5 -89.84 38.72 -22.09
C THR A 5 -88.81 39.07 -23.16
N THR A 6 -89.24 39.68 -24.27
CA THR A 6 -88.34 40.09 -25.36
C THR A 6 -87.25 41.06 -24.88
N THR A 7 -87.58 41.89 -23.88
CA THR A 7 -86.63 42.80 -23.22
C THR A 7 -85.63 42.04 -22.36
N ALA A 8 -86.04 40.99 -21.64
CA ALA A 8 -85.13 40.13 -20.87
C ALA A 8 -84.12 39.41 -21.77
N HIS A 9 -84.55 38.84 -22.90
CA HIS A 9 -83.66 38.22 -23.89
C HIS A 9 -82.65 39.23 -24.45
N ARG A 10 -83.09 40.42 -24.88
CA ARG A 10 -82.18 41.47 -25.34
C ARG A 10 -81.14 41.88 -24.29
N THR A 11 -81.53 41.86 -23.02
CA THR A 11 -80.64 42.22 -21.90
C THR A 11 -79.57 41.15 -21.68
N LEU A 12 -79.96 39.87 -21.73
CA LEU A 12 -79.04 38.75 -21.62
C LEU A 12 -78.07 38.69 -22.81
N GLU A 13 -78.57 38.80 -24.04
CA GLU A 13 -77.71 38.81 -25.24
C GLU A 13 -76.74 40.00 -25.22
N GLY A 14 -77.19 41.19 -24.84
CA GLY A 14 -76.32 42.35 -24.68
C GLY A 14 -75.25 42.16 -23.60
N TYR A 15 -75.55 41.42 -22.51
CA TYR A 15 -74.55 41.05 -21.51
C TYR A 15 -73.54 40.03 -22.05
N LEU A 16 -74.00 39.01 -22.76
CA LEU A 16 -73.14 37.95 -23.31
C LEU A 16 -72.19 38.51 -24.39
N GLU A 17 -72.68 39.36 -25.30
CA GLU A 17 -71.86 39.91 -26.38
C GLU A 17 -70.77 40.87 -25.86
N ARG A 18 -71.06 41.64 -24.81
CA ARG A 18 -70.06 42.48 -24.14
C ARG A 18 -68.97 41.65 -23.45
N ASN A 19 -69.33 40.51 -22.87
CA ASN A 19 -68.35 39.59 -22.30
C ASN A 19 -67.54 38.87 -23.39
N ARG A 20 -68.16 38.52 -24.53
CA ARG A 20 -67.46 37.95 -25.69
C ARG A 20 -66.33 38.87 -26.16
N LEU A 21 -66.64 40.15 -26.40
CA LEU A 21 -65.65 41.15 -26.82
C LEU A 21 -64.50 41.31 -25.81
N ARG A 22 -64.80 41.24 -24.51
CA ARG A 22 -63.78 41.32 -23.46
C ARG A 22 -62.86 40.10 -23.46
N VAL A 23 -63.42 38.89 -23.52
CA VAL A 23 -62.65 37.64 -23.43
C VAL A 23 -61.76 37.44 -24.67
N SER A 24 -62.24 37.82 -25.85
CA SER A 24 -61.45 37.79 -27.10
C SER A 24 -60.19 38.66 -27.02
N SER A 25 -60.18 39.72 -26.20
CA SER A 25 -59.00 40.58 -25.99
C SER A 25 -57.95 39.98 -25.04
N CYS A 26 -58.30 38.94 -24.28
CA CYS A 26 -57.44 38.29 -23.29
C CYS A 26 -56.90 36.91 -23.72
N GLY A 27 -57.18 36.48 -24.96
CA GLY A 27 -56.64 35.23 -25.54
C GLY A 27 -57.29 33.94 -25.04
N ALA A 28 -58.43 34.01 -24.35
CA ALA A 28 -59.24 32.84 -23.96
C ALA A 28 -60.36 32.58 -25.00
N ASP A 29 -60.91 31.35 -25.02
CA ASP A 29 -62.00 30.99 -25.93
C ASP A 29 -63.29 31.72 -25.52
N ALA A 30 -63.66 32.72 -26.31
CA ALA A 30 -64.80 33.58 -26.01
C ALA A 30 -66.15 32.86 -26.11
N ASP A 31 -66.25 31.80 -26.91
CA ASP A 31 -67.49 31.07 -27.10
C ASP A 31 -67.75 30.12 -25.93
N GLU A 32 -66.71 29.51 -25.37
CA GLU A 32 -66.82 28.68 -24.15
C GLU A 32 -67.29 29.52 -22.94
N VAL A 33 -66.71 30.69 -22.75
CA VAL A 33 -67.07 31.59 -21.63
C VAL A 33 -68.50 32.11 -21.76
N VAL A 34 -68.92 32.47 -22.97
CA VAL A 34 -70.30 32.93 -23.23
C VAL A 34 -71.31 31.80 -22.99
N ALA A 35 -70.99 30.58 -23.40
CA ALA A 35 -71.83 29.42 -23.17
C ALA A 35 -71.99 29.12 -21.67
N ASP A 36 -70.91 29.23 -20.89
CA ASP A 36 -70.96 28.99 -19.44
C ASP A 36 -71.74 30.08 -18.69
N LEU A 37 -71.53 31.36 -19.06
CA LEU A 37 -72.31 32.48 -18.51
C LEU A 37 -73.81 32.35 -18.79
N ARG A 38 -74.19 31.96 -20.02
CA ARG A 38 -75.60 31.72 -20.36
C ARG A 38 -76.19 30.63 -19.47
N ARG A 39 -75.47 29.50 -19.34
CA ARG A 39 -75.90 28.37 -18.51
C ARG A 39 -76.06 28.78 -17.04
N HIS A 40 -75.15 29.61 -16.52
CA HIS A 40 -75.21 30.08 -15.14
C HIS A 40 -76.43 30.99 -14.89
N VAL A 41 -76.73 31.90 -15.82
CA VAL A 41 -77.94 32.74 -15.74
C VAL A 41 -79.21 31.88 -15.80
N GLU A 42 -79.26 30.90 -16.69
CA GLU A 42 -80.40 29.98 -16.80
C GLU A 42 -80.58 29.12 -15.53
N GLN A 43 -79.48 28.70 -14.90
CA GLN A 43 -79.51 27.98 -13.62
C GLN A 43 -80.04 28.84 -12.48
N GLU A 44 -79.61 30.09 -12.36
CA GLU A 44 -80.13 31.03 -11.34
C GLU A 44 -81.61 31.34 -11.58
N VAL A 45 -82.03 31.52 -12.84
CA VAL A 45 -83.44 31.69 -13.21
C VAL A 45 -84.28 30.47 -12.81
N ALA A 46 -83.75 29.25 -12.99
CA ALA A 46 -84.40 28.02 -12.56
C ALA A 46 -84.45 27.90 -11.03
N ALA A 47 -83.37 28.27 -10.33
CA ALA A 47 -83.28 28.25 -8.88
C ALA A 47 -84.29 29.20 -8.22
N LEU A 48 -84.51 30.38 -8.81
CA LEU A 48 -85.48 31.37 -8.35
C LEU A 48 -86.94 31.03 -8.71
N ARG A 49 -87.18 29.94 -9.46
CA ARG A 49 -88.51 29.47 -9.88
C ARG A 49 -89.37 30.56 -10.55
N LEU A 50 -88.76 31.45 -11.32
CA LEU A 50 -89.45 32.59 -11.94
C LEU A 50 -90.32 32.13 -13.13
N PRO A 51 -91.67 32.20 -13.07
CA PRO A 51 -92.51 31.72 -14.18
C PRO A 51 -92.37 32.58 -15.44
N VAL A 52 -92.12 33.89 -15.28
CA VAL A 52 -91.81 34.84 -16.34
C VAL A 52 -90.54 35.61 -15.98
N VAL A 53 -89.58 35.67 -16.90
CA VAL A 53 -88.30 36.38 -16.69
C VAL A 53 -88.37 37.77 -17.30
N THR A 54 -88.25 38.80 -16.46
CA THR A 54 -88.31 40.21 -16.86
C THR A 54 -86.91 40.82 -16.98
N HIS A 55 -86.83 42.02 -17.57
CA HIS A 55 -85.57 42.78 -17.67
C HIS A 55 -84.88 42.97 -16.32
N ASP A 56 -85.64 43.35 -15.29
CA ASP A 56 -85.14 43.62 -13.94
C ASP A 56 -84.59 42.34 -13.28
N ASP A 57 -85.21 41.19 -13.55
CA ASP A 57 -84.74 39.89 -13.05
C ASP A 57 -83.37 39.53 -13.67
N VAL A 58 -83.21 39.72 -14.98
CA VAL A 58 -81.93 39.48 -15.66
C VAL A 58 -80.86 40.44 -15.15
N GLN A 59 -81.17 41.73 -15.00
CA GLN A 59 -80.22 42.70 -14.44
C GLN A 59 -79.79 42.30 -13.02
N ARG A 60 -80.72 41.86 -12.18
CA ARG A 60 -80.41 41.43 -10.81
C ARG A 60 -79.51 40.19 -10.78
N ILE A 61 -79.83 39.19 -11.60
CA ILE A 61 -79.04 37.94 -11.69
C ILE A 61 -77.65 38.24 -12.24
N VAL A 62 -77.56 39.01 -13.31
CA VAL A 62 -76.28 39.38 -13.92
C VAL A 62 -75.41 40.18 -12.96
N ARG A 63 -75.96 41.16 -12.21
CA ARG A 63 -75.21 41.90 -11.17
C ARG A 63 -74.63 40.99 -10.10
N ARG A 64 -75.29 39.87 -9.79
CA ARG A 64 -74.84 38.89 -8.80
C ARG A 64 -73.72 37.99 -9.33
N ILE A 65 -73.76 37.65 -10.61
CA ILE A 65 -72.76 36.79 -11.29
C ILE A 65 -71.46 37.57 -11.57
N GLY A 66 -71.56 38.88 -11.79
CA GLY A 66 -70.39 39.77 -11.90
C GLY A 66 -70.81 41.19 -12.30
N PRO A 67 -70.00 42.22 -11.98
CA PRO A 67 -70.43 43.61 -12.05
C PRO A 67 -70.83 44.04 -13.48
N LEU A 68 -72.00 44.70 -13.59
CA LEU A 68 -72.38 45.56 -14.71
C LEU A 68 -71.75 46.95 -14.45
N PRO A 69 -70.88 47.48 -15.31
CA PRO A 69 -70.45 48.87 -15.21
C PRO A 69 -71.44 49.77 -15.95
N ASP A 70 -72.38 50.36 -15.22
CA ASP A 70 -72.95 51.66 -15.56
C ASP A 70 -72.16 52.70 -14.75
N ASP A 71 -71.00 53.09 -15.25
CA ASP A 71 -70.32 54.33 -14.89
C ASP A 71 -69.56 54.80 -16.14
N GLU A 72 -69.81 56.05 -16.54
CA GLU A 72 -69.19 56.76 -17.66
C GLU A 72 -67.64 56.75 -17.61
N PRO A 73 -66.94 57.03 -18.74
CA PRO A 73 -65.51 56.75 -18.87
C PRO A 73 -64.64 57.74 -18.08
N GLY A 74 -64.53 57.48 -16.77
CA GLY A 74 -63.51 58.04 -15.91
C GLY A 74 -62.15 57.45 -16.28
N GLU A 75 -61.26 58.35 -16.71
CA GLU A 75 -59.80 58.27 -16.71
C GLU A 75 -59.18 56.88 -16.47
N LYS A 76 -58.55 56.32 -17.51
CA LYS A 76 -57.79 55.05 -17.43
C LYS A 76 -56.91 55.05 -16.17
N PRO A 77 -57.14 54.15 -15.19
CA PRO A 77 -56.12 53.92 -14.18
C PRO A 77 -54.87 53.41 -14.91
N PRO A 78 -53.67 53.85 -14.51
CA PRO A 78 -52.44 53.33 -15.09
C PRO A 78 -52.46 51.80 -14.97
N PRO A 79 -51.89 51.05 -15.94
CA PRO A 79 -51.94 49.60 -15.94
C PRO A 79 -51.53 49.07 -14.57
N PRO A 80 -52.15 47.96 -14.08
CA PRO A 80 -51.76 47.40 -12.80
C PRO A 80 -50.24 47.23 -12.85
N GLN A 81 -49.54 48.00 -12.01
CA GLN A 81 -48.19 47.66 -11.68
C GLN A 81 -48.33 46.26 -11.11
N TRP A 82 -47.94 45.26 -11.90
CA TRP A 82 -47.54 43.97 -11.36
C TRP A 82 -46.64 44.36 -10.22
N ASN A 83 -47.15 44.24 -8.99
CA ASN A 83 -46.34 44.44 -7.81
C ASN A 83 -45.15 43.55 -8.09
N GLN A 84 -44.00 44.21 -8.34
CA GLN A 84 -42.74 43.53 -8.57
C GLN A 84 -42.73 42.40 -7.57
N PRO A 85 -42.55 41.13 -8.01
CA PRO A 85 -42.72 39.96 -7.14
C PRO A 85 -42.13 40.34 -5.81
N LYS A 86 -42.98 40.50 -4.76
CA LYS A 86 -42.67 41.27 -3.53
C LYS A 86 -41.19 41.06 -3.28
N LYS A 87 -40.36 42.07 -3.60
CA LYS A 87 -38.91 41.87 -3.60
C LYS A 87 -38.63 41.29 -2.23
N LEU A 88 -38.10 40.06 -2.19
CA LEU A 88 -37.57 39.49 -0.96
C LEU A 88 -36.83 40.65 -0.27
N PRO A 89 -37.09 40.91 1.02
CA PRO A 89 -36.45 42.03 1.70
C PRO A 89 -34.97 41.95 1.35
N PRO A 90 -34.35 43.06 0.87
CA PRO A 90 -32.95 42.99 0.46
C PRO A 90 -32.20 42.33 1.61
N LEU A 91 -31.46 41.25 1.31
CA LEU A 91 -30.55 40.62 2.27
C LEU A 91 -29.87 41.75 3.01
N SER A 92 -30.15 41.89 4.31
CA SER A 92 -29.64 43.05 5.03
C SER A 92 -28.13 43.01 4.87
N THR A 93 -27.51 44.18 4.74
CA THR A 93 -26.07 44.25 4.58
C THR A 93 -25.37 43.51 5.75
N GLU A 94 -26.00 43.37 6.92
CA GLU A 94 -25.51 42.50 8.01
C GLU A 94 -25.55 41.00 7.68
N LEU A 95 -26.60 40.48 7.05
CA LEU A 95 -26.68 39.06 6.68
C LEU A 95 -25.59 38.66 5.69
N VAL A 96 -25.23 39.54 4.76
CA VAL A 96 -24.10 39.32 3.83
C VAL A 96 -22.77 39.24 4.57
N MET A 97 -22.61 39.99 5.67
CA MET A 97 -21.41 39.90 6.50
C MET A 97 -21.32 38.53 7.18
N VAL A 98 -22.44 38.01 7.70
CA VAL A 98 -22.47 36.70 8.38
C VAL A 98 -22.26 35.56 7.37
N PHE A 99 -23.07 35.49 6.32
CA PHE A 99 -23.12 34.34 5.40
C PHE A 99 -22.12 34.41 4.25
N GLY A 100 -21.68 35.61 3.88
CA GLY A 100 -20.74 35.82 2.77
C GLY A 100 -19.28 35.98 3.20
N ILE A 101 -19.02 36.25 4.48
CA ILE A 101 -17.68 36.55 5.00
C ILE A 101 -17.36 35.71 6.24
N VAL A 102 -18.10 35.88 7.35
CA VAL A 102 -17.78 35.25 8.63
C VAL A 102 -17.88 33.73 8.55
N LEU A 103 -19.00 33.20 8.06
CA LEU A 103 -19.20 31.74 7.94
C LEU A 103 -18.17 31.08 7.01
N PRO A 104 -17.86 31.60 5.80
CA PRO A 104 -16.79 31.06 4.97
C PRO A 104 -15.40 31.14 5.64
N VAL A 105 -15.06 32.23 6.34
CA VAL A 105 -13.79 32.34 7.08
C VAL A 105 -13.71 31.28 8.17
N ILE A 106 -14.76 31.12 8.97
CA ILE A 106 -14.84 30.08 10.00
C ILE A 106 -14.75 28.70 9.36
N THR A 107 -15.41 28.47 8.23
CA THR A 107 -15.40 27.16 7.55
C THR A 107 -14.01 26.81 7.03
N ILE A 108 -13.32 27.77 6.40
CA ILE A 108 -11.94 27.57 5.93
C ILE A 108 -11.01 27.35 7.13
N ALA A 109 -11.10 28.16 8.18
CA ALA A 109 -10.28 28.01 9.38
C ALA A 109 -10.55 26.69 10.11
N PHE A 110 -11.82 26.29 10.19
CA PHE A 110 -12.26 25.04 10.79
C PHE A 110 -11.73 23.85 9.99
N GLU A 111 -11.84 23.85 8.66
CA GLU A 111 -11.29 22.77 7.84
C GLU A 111 -9.76 22.74 7.89
N LEU A 112 -9.06 23.88 7.91
CA LEU A 112 -7.60 23.94 8.07
C LEU A 112 -7.13 23.46 9.46
N ALA A 113 -7.98 23.59 10.48
CA ALA A 113 -7.66 23.16 11.84
C ALA A 113 -8.06 21.69 12.09
N THR A 114 -9.19 21.24 11.53
CA THR A 114 -9.83 19.97 11.87
C THR A 114 -9.84 18.96 10.73
N HIS A 115 -9.60 19.37 9.48
CA HIS A 115 -9.60 18.50 8.30
C HIS A 115 -10.79 17.52 8.26
N LEU A 116 -11.96 17.95 8.75
CA LEU A 116 -13.11 17.08 8.98
C LEU A 116 -13.61 16.52 7.65
N CYS A 117 -13.71 17.35 6.61
CA CYS A 117 -14.12 16.89 5.29
C CYS A 117 -13.09 15.94 4.71
N ALA A 118 -11.79 16.28 4.80
CA ALA A 118 -10.70 15.45 4.28
C ALA A 118 -10.61 14.07 4.96
N GLY A 119 -10.97 13.97 6.25
CA GLY A 119 -10.94 12.72 7.00
C GLY A 119 -12.19 11.83 6.85
N THR A 120 -13.28 12.33 6.25
CA THR A 120 -14.56 11.58 6.22
C THR A 120 -15.20 11.49 4.84
N PHE A 121 -15.02 12.49 3.96
CA PHE A 121 -15.69 12.56 2.66
C PHE A 121 -14.72 12.82 1.50
N PHE A 122 -14.04 13.97 1.50
CA PHE A 122 -13.07 14.41 0.50
C PHE A 122 -12.27 15.63 1.02
N ASP A 123 -11.06 15.85 0.51
CA ASP A 123 -10.28 17.07 0.85
C ASP A 123 -10.71 18.27 -0.03
N PRO A 124 -11.39 19.30 0.52
CA PRO A 124 -11.76 20.50 -0.23
C PRO A 124 -10.56 21.42 -0.50
N LEU A 125 -9.47 21.34 0.29
CA LEU A 125 -8.35 22.27 0.25
C LEU A 125 -7.00 21.54 0.12
N PRO A 126 -6.80 20.68 -0.90
CA PRO A 126 -5.66 19.77 -0.97
C PRO A 126 -4.31 20.48 -1.25
N THR A 127 -4.36 21.71 -1.79
CA THR A 127 -3.16 22.49 -2.10
C THR A 127 -3.30 23.93 -1.61
N TRP A 128 -2.17 24.61 -1.43
CA TRP A 128 -2.14 26.03 -1.07
C TRP A 128 -2.89 26.91 -2.07
N MET A 129 -2.95 26.52 -3.35
CA MET A 129 -3.75 27.21 -4.36
C MET A 129 -5.25 27.12 -4.07
N HIS A 130 -5.74 25.96 -3.62
CA HIS A 130 -7.15 25.82 -3.19
C HIS A 130 -7.44 26.70 -1.98
N VAL A 131 -6.52 26.75 -1.01
CA VAL A 131 -6.61 27.62 0.17
C VAL A 131 -6.68 29.09 -0.23
N LEU A 132 -5.79 29.55 -1.11
CA LEU A 132 -5.79 30.94 -1.58
C LEU A 132 -7.07 31.28 -2.34
N LEU A 133 -7.53 30.40 -3.25
CA LEU A 133 -8.77 30.63 -4.01
C LEU A 133 -9.99 30.64 -3.09
N ALA A 134 -10.08 29.72 -2.13
CA ALA A 134 -11.15 29.68 -1.14
C ALA A 134 -11.13 30.94 -0.24
N ALA A 135 -9.96 31.36 0.23
CA ALA A 135 -9.81 32.57 1.06
C ALA A 135 -10.07 33.87 0.27
N ALA A 136 -9.85 33.87 -1.05
CA ALA A 136 -10.18 35.00 -1.90
C ALA A 136 -11.70 35.28 -1.94
N VAL A 137 -12.55 34.29 -1.70
CA VAL A 137 -14.02 34.44 -1.66
C VAL A 137 -14.46 35.40 -0.55
N PRO A 138 -14.24 35.12 0.76
CA PRO A 138 -14.64 36.04 1.81
C PRO A 138 -13.92 37.39 1.74
N ALA A 139 -12.66 37.42 1.26
CA ALA A 139 -11.94 38.67 1.06
C ALA A 139 -12.58 39.56 -0.02
N ALA A 140 -12.93 38.99 -1.18
CA ALA A 140 -13.62 39.70 -2.26
C ALA A 140 -15.03 40.12 -1.83
N ASN A 141 -15.76 39.25 -1.11
CA ASN A 141 -17.07 39.59 -0.55
C ASN A 141 -16.98 40.74 0.47
N TRP A 142 -15.96 40.75 1.33
CA TRP A 142 -15.72 41.84 2.28
C TRP A 142 -15.41 43.17 1.60
N LEU A 143 -14.53 43.16 0.60
CA LEU A 143 -14.20 44.36 -0.18
C LEU A 143 -15.41 44.90 -0.93
N ALA A 144 -16.20 44.02 -1.56
CA ALA A 144 -17.43 44.37 -2.27
C ALA A 144 -18.49 44.91 -1.30
N TRP A 145 -18.65 44.29 -0.13
CA TRP A 145 -19.56 44.73 0.92
C TRP A 145 -19.20 46.12 1.46
N ARG A 146 -17.90 46.40 1.66
CA ARG A 146 -17.41 47.70 2.11
C ARG A 146 -17.67 48.79 1.07
N GLU A 147 -17.50 48.47 -0.21
CA GLU A 147 -17.73 49.40 -1.31
C GLU A 147 -19.22 49.68 -1.51
N VAL A 148 -20.08 48.66 -1.39
CA VAL A 148 -21.54 48.82 -1.49
C VAL A 148 -22.08 49.80 -0.43
N ARG A 149 -21.44 49.90 0.74
CA ARG A 149 -21.79 50.86 1.80
C ARG A 149 -21.36 52.31 1.51
N ARG A 150 -20.63 52.57 0.42
CA ARG A 150 -20.15 53.89 0.01
C ARG A 150 -20.66 54.22 -1.40
N PRO A 151 -21.98 54.47 -1.56
CA PRO A 151 -22.63 54.56 -2.87
C PRO A 151 -22.09 55.69 -3.77
N ASP A 152 -21.41 56.68 -3.20
CA ASP A 152 -20.87 57.85 -3.90
C ASP A 152 -19.50 57.59 -4.56
N ARG A 153 -18.89 56.42 -4.35
CA ARG A 153 -17.59 56.06 -4.94
C ARG A 153 -17.76 55.20 -6.20
N ALA A 154 -16.89 55.44 -7.18
CA ALA A 154 -16.83 54.59 -8.35
C ALA A 154 -16.22 53.23 -8.00
N VAL A 155 -16.91 52.15 -8.35
CA VAL A 155 -16.42 50.78 -8.17
C VAL A 155 -15.12 50.58 -8.95
N PRO A 156 -14.02 50.13 -8.31
CA PRO A 156 -12.79 49.80 -9.02
C PRO A 156 -12.93 48.57 -9.93
N ASP A 157 -12.31 48.61 -11.11
CA ASP A 157 -12.37 47.51 -12.10
C ASP A 157 -11.83 46.18 -11.55
N TRP A 158 -10.80 46.23 -10.71
CA TRP A 158 -10.23 45.03 -10.09
C TRP A 158 -11.19 44.37 -9.09
N LEU A 159 -12.05 45.15 -8.42
CA LEU A 159 -13.03 44.63 -7.45
C LEU A 159 -14.19 43.93 -8.18
N TRP A 160 -14.55 44.44 -9.36
CA TRP A 160 -15.52 43.81 -10.26
C TRP A 160 -15.04 42.44 -10.74
N LEU A 161 -13.77 42.34 -11.15
CA LEU A 161 -13.16 41.05 -11.54
C LEU A 161 -12.99 40.13 -10.32
N GLY A 162 -12.57 40.66 -9.17
CA GLY A 162 -12.41 39.90 -7.92
C GLY A 162 -13.72 39.27 -7.43
N ASN A 163 -14.84 39.99 -7.49
CA ASN A 163 -16.15 39.42 -7.18
C ASN A 163 -16.59 38.34 -8.20
N ALA A 164 -16.23 38.49 -9.48
CA ALA A 164 -16.49 37.45 -10.49
C ALA A 164 -15.68 36.17 -10.24
N VAL A 165 -14.42 36.30 -9.81
CA VAL A 165 -13.60 35.16 -9.33
C VAL A 165 -14.26 34.51 -8.11
N ALA A 166 -14.71 35.30 -7.12
CA ALA A 166 -15.41 34.77 -5.95
C ALA A 166 -16.67 33.98 -6.33
N CYS A 167 -17.46 34.46 -7.29
CA CYS A 167 -18.61 33.73 -7.82
C CYS A 167 -18.20 32.37 -8.43
N GLY A 168 -17.14 32.34 -9.24
CA GLY A 168 -16.68 31.10 -9.89
C GLY A 168 -16.14 30.08 -8.89
N VAL A 169 -15.34 30.53 -7.91
CA VAL A 169 -14.83 29.67 -6.83
C VAL A 169 -15.97 29.14 -5.96
N SER A 170 -16.90 30.01 -5.52
CA SER A 170 -18.05 29.56 -4.71
C SER A 170 -18.98 28.63 -5.48
N LEU A 171 -19.14 28.81 -6.79
CA LEU A 171 -19.92 27.90 -7.63
C LEU A 171 -19.31 26.50 -7.67
N PHE A 172 -17.99 26.40 -7.84
CA PHE A 172 -17.28 25.13 -7.81
C PHE A 172 -17.50 24.39 -6.49
N TYR A 173 -17.25 25.04 -5.35
CA TYR A 173 -17.44 24.40 -4.04
C TYR A 173 -18.92 24.13 -3.74
N THR A 174 -19.84 24.96 -4.22
CA THR A 174 -21.29 24.67 -4.12
C THR A 174 -21.63 23.37 -4.83
N ALA A 175 -21.12 23.16 -6.06
CA ALA A 175 -21.34 21.90 -6.77
C ALA A 175 -20.71 20.71 -6.03
N LEU A 176 -19.49 20.89 -5.50
CA LEU A 176 -18.76 19.85 -4.77
C LEU A 176 -19.48 19.41 -3.48
N TYR A 177 -20.05 20.36 -2.73
CA TYR A 177 -20.76 20.08 -1.47
C TYR A 177 -22.23 19.68 -1.66
N LEU A 178 -22.77 19.69 -2.89
CA LEU A 178 -24.19 19.42 -3.16
C LEU A 178 -24.72 18.10 -2.54
N PRO A 179 -23.99 16.96 -2.60
CA PRO A 179 -24.45 15.73 -1.96
C PRO A 179 -24.56 15.85 -0.44
N MET A 180 -23.69 16.65 0.19
CA MET A 180 -23.67 16.87 1.63
C MET A 180 -24.76 17.85 2.07
N MET A 181 -25.17 18.79 1.22
CA MET A 181 -26.18 19.80 1.57
C MET A 181 -27.52 19.17 1.96
N PHE A 182 -27.90 18.04 1.36
CA PHE A 182 -29.12 17.30 1.72
C PHE A 182 -29.11 16.88 3.20
N PHE A 183 -27.96 16.40 3.69
CA PHE A 183 -27.79 16.00 5.09
C PHE A 183 -27.43 17.17 6.01
N ALA A 184 -26.89 18.26 5.47
CA ALA A 184 -26.50 19.45 6.22
C ALA A 184 -27.69 20.09 6.94
N VAL A 185 -28.88 20.08 6.34
CA VAL A 185 -30.12 20.57 6.96
C VAL A 185 -30.46 19.79 8.23
N ILE A 186 -30.27 18.46 8.22
CA ILE A 186 -30.47 17.60 9.40
C ILE A 186 -29.38 17.88 10.45
N GLY A 187 -28.12 18.04 10.00
CA GLY A 187 -26.97 18.35 10.86
C GLY A 187 -27.04 19.71 11.57
N ILE A 188 -27.79 20.68 11.02
CA ILE A 188 -28.07 21.96 11.70
C ILE A 188 -28.81 21.73 13.02
N PHE A 189 -29.79 20.81 13.05
CA PHE A 189 -30.66 20.60 14.22
C PHE A 189 -29.99 19.84 15.37
N TYR A 190 -28.98 19.00 15.10
CA TYR A 190 -28.36 18.15 16.11
C TYR A 190 -27.07 18.73 16.72
N PHE A 191 -26.23 19.44 15.95
CA PHE A 191 -24.90 19.87 16.42
C PHE A 191 -24.40 21.23 15.88
N GLY A 192 -25.19 21.98 15.11
CA GLY A 192 -24.76 23.26 14.51
C GLY A 192 -23.70 23.15 13.39
N LEU A 193 -23.08 21.98 13.22
CA LEU A 193 -22.07 21.67 12.20
C LEU A 193 -22.63 21.64 10.76
N GLY A 194 -23.94 21.53 10.58
CA GLY A 194 -24.60 21.56 9.28
C GLY A 194 -24.50 22.92 8.56
N LEU A 195 -24.04 23.99 9.23
CA LEU A 195 -23.74 25.27 8.58
C LEU A 195 -22.47 25.24 7.74
N LEU A 196 -21.52 24.35 8.02
CA LEU A 196 -20.23 24.29 7.32
C LEU A 196 -20.39 23.83 5.85
N PRO A 197 -21.11 22.74 5.54
CA PRO A 197 -21.36 22.34 4.15
C PRO A 197 -22.21 23.36 3.36
N LEU A 198 -22.93 24.26 4.04
CA LEU A 198 -23.74 25.31 3.41
C LEU A 198 -22.94 26.60 3.15
N ALA A 199 -21.72 26.73 3.69
CA ALA A 199 -20.92 27.93 3.53
C ALA A 199 -20.64 28.30 2.06
N PRO A 200 -20.34 27.35 1.12
CA PRO A 200 -20.14 27.68 -0.28
C PRO A 200 -21.37 28.29 -0.96
N VAL A 201 -22.57 27.74 -0.70
CA VAL A 201 -23.82 28.24 -1.31
C VAL A 201 -24.24 29.58 -0.71
N CYS A 202 -24.00 29.78 0.59
CA CYS A 202 -24.16 31.06 1.28
C CYS A 202 -23.22 32.14 0.72
N ALA A 203 -21.95 31.78 0.49
CA ALA A 203 -20.95 32.66 -0.12
C ALA A 203 -21.29 33.00 -1.57
N LEU A 204 -21.75 32.03 -2.36
CA LEU A 204 -22.20 32.24 -3.75
C LEU A 204 -23.39 33.19 -3.80
N SER A 205 -24.40 32.96 -2.96
CA SER A 205 -25.61 33.79 -2.90
C SER A 205 -25.25 35.23 -2.50
N SER A 206 -24.36 35.40 -1.53
CA SER A 206 -23.84 36.70 -1.10
C SER A 206 -23.04 37.40 -2.21
N ALA A 207 -22.17 36.66 -2.90
CA ALA A 207 -21.36 37.19 -4.00
C ALA A 207 -22.23 37.66 -5.18
N LEU A 208 -23.25 36.89 -5.56
CA LEU A 208 -24.21 37.24 -6.61
C LEU A 208 -25.06 38.47 -6.23
N TRP A 209 -25.48 38.56 -4.97
CA TRP A 209 -26.20 39.74 -4.47
C TRP A 209 -25.33 41.00 -4.49
N LEU A 210 -24.10 40.92 -3.94
CA LEU A 210 -23.12 42.01 -3.95
C LEU A 210 -22.82 42.47 -5.37
N ARG A 211 -22.73 41.53 -6.30
CA ARG A 211 -22.55 41.82 -7.73
C ARG A 211 -23.71 42.63 -8.32
N GLY A 212 -24.93 42.29 -7.96
CA GLY A 212 -26.13 43.02 -8.36
C GLY A 212 -26.09 44.47 -7.89
N GLU A 213 -25.59 44.71 -6.67
CA GLU A 213 -25.50 46.06 -6.10
C GLU A 213 -24.32 46.86 -6.67
N LEU A 214 -23.14 46.25 -6.84
CA LEU A 214 -22.02 46.87 -7.56
C LEU A 214 -22.41 47.27 -8.98
N LYS A 215 -23.21 46.45 -9.68
CA LYS A 215 -23.73 46.77 -11.02
C LYS A 215 -24.69 47.97 -10.99
N ARG A 216 -25.50 48.12 -9.95
CA ARG A 216 -26.39 49.29 -9.77
C ARG A 216 -25.58 50.55 -9.51
N GLN A 217 -24.57 50.49 -8.65
CA GLN A 217 -23.66 51.62 -8.39
C GLN A 217 -22.87 52.02 -9.62
N HIS A 218 -22.35 51.07 -10.39
CA HIS A 218 -21.65 51.33 -11.65
C HIS A 218 -22.55 51.96 -12.72
N ARG A 219 -23.83 51.56 -12.78
CA ARG A 219 -24.81 52.21 -13.66
C ARG A 219 -25.11 53.65 -13.25
N ARG A 220 -25.12 53.95 -11.95
CA ARG A 220 -25.31 55.31 -11.43
C ARG A 220 -24.12 56.23 -11.72
N SER A 221 -22.91 55.69 -11.82
CA SER A 221 -21.69 56.47 -12.07
C SER A 221 -21.41 56.75 -13.56
N GLY A 222 -22.28 56.32 -14.49
CA GLY A 222 -22.23 56.69 -15.91
C GLY A 222 -21.06 56.10 -16.72
N LYS A 223 -20.26 55.19 -16.15
CA LYS A 223 -19.11 54.57 -16.82
C LYS A 223 -19.55 53.43 -17.77
N PRO A 224 -18.83 53.16 -18.88
CA PRO A 224 -19.12 52.05 -19.77
C PRO A 224 -19.12 50.71 -19.02
N GLY A 225 -19.92 49.76 -19.50
CA GLY A 225 -20.09 48.46 -18.85
C GLY A 225 -18.77 47.69 -18.74
N LEU A 226 -18.45 47.23 -17.53
CA LEU A 226 -17.23 46.47 -17.25
C LEU A 226 -17.27 45.11 -17.96
N ARG A 227 -16.46 44.97 -19.01
CA ARG A 227 -16.27 43.74 -19.79
C ARG A 227 -15.38 42.74 -19.01
N GLY A 228 -15.37 41.47 -19.43
CA GLY A 228 -14.43 40.46 -18.89
C GLY A 228 -14.90 39.65 -17.68
N TRP A 229 -16.07 39.93 -17.09
CA TRP A 229 -16.54 39.20 -15.91
C TRP A 229 -16.82 37.71 -16.17
N GLY A 230 -17.41 37.39 -17.32
CA GLY A 230 -17.70 36.01 -17.70
C GLY A 230 -16.41 35.21 -17.83
N TRP A 231 -15.37 35.84 -18.40
CA TRP A 231 -14.03 35.27 -18.49
C TRP A 231 -13.35 35.10 -17.13
N ALA A 232 -13.50 36.05 -16.20
CA ALA A 232 -12.95 35.92 -14.85
C ALA A 232 -13.62 34.78 -14.05
N MET A 233 -14.95 34.70 -14.12
CA MET A 233 -15.71 33.62 -13.49
C MET A 233 -15.38 32.26 -14.11
N ALA A 234 -15.47 32.14 -15.43
CA ALA A 234 -15.14 30.92 -16.16
C ALA A 234 -13.66 30.54 -15.98
N GLY A 235 -12.74 31.51 -15.96
CA GLY A 235 -11.32 31.29 -15.73
C GLY A 235 -11.03 30.74 -14.33
N SER A 236 -11.69 31.26 -13.29
CA SER A 236 -11.55 30.71 -11.93
C SER A 236 -12.13 29.29 -11.79
N LEU A 237 -13.25 29.01 -12.46
CA LEU A 237 -13.84 27.68 -12.50
C LEU A 237 -12.94 26.70 -13.27
N ALA A 238 -12.43 27.10 -14.44
CA ALA A 238 -11.51 26.32 -15.26
C ALA A 238 -10.19 26.04 -14.52
N LEU A 239 -9.68 27.01 -13.75
CA LEU A 239 -8.50 26.82 -12.92
C LEU A 239 -8.74 25.75 -11.85
N LEU A 240 -9.86 25.79 -11.13
CA LEU A 240 -10.20 24.78 -10.12
C LEU A 240 -10.43 23.39 -10.73
N LEU A 241 -11.13 23.32 -11.87
CA LEU A 241 -11.28 22.06 -12.62
C LEU A 241 -9.93 21.53 -13.10
N GLY A 242 -9.03 22.41 -13.56
CA GLY A 242 -7.67 22.06 -13.94
C GLY A 242 -6.82 21.56 -12.76
N LEU A 243 -7.00 22.13 -11.57
CA LEU A 243 -6.35 21.66 -10.35
C LEU A 243 -6.89 20.29 -9.87
N ALA A 244 -8.14 19.96 -10.18
CA ALA A 244 -8.74 18.65 -9.89
C ALA A 244 -8.39 17.57 -10.93
N LEU A 245 -7.98 17.97 -12.14
CA LEU A 245 -7.74 17.08 -13.27
C LEU A 245 -6.67 15.99 -13.02
N PRO A 246 -5.52 16.25 -12.37
CA PRO A 246 -4.50 15.22 -12.14
C PRO A 246 -5.03 14.01 -11.36
N ALA A 247 -5.93 14.23 -10.39
CA ALA A 247 -6.52 13.15 -9.60
C ALA A 247 -7.39 12.23 -10.45
N SER A 248 -8.27 12.82 -11.27
CA SER A 248 -9.16 12.08 -12.16
C SER A 248 -8.39 11.35 -13.26
N LEU A 249 -7.38 12.00 -13.86
CA LEU A 249 -6.52 11.37 -14.86
C LEU A 249 -5.71 10.23 -14.26
N THR A 250 -5.16 10.40 -13.06
CA THR A 250 -4.41 9.32 -12.37
C THR A 250 -5.30 8.10 -12.19
N ARG A 251 -6.52 8.25 -11.64
CA ARG A 251 -7.44 7.12 -11.46
C ARG A 251 -7.88 6.49 -12.78
N HIS A 252 -8.17 7.31 -13.79
CA HIS A 252 -8.50 6.82 -15.14
C HIS A 252 -7.40 5.94 -15.71
N TRP A 253 -6.14 6.35 -15.61
CA TRP A 253 -5.03 5.57 -16.12
C TRP A 253 -4.69 4.36 -15.24
N ILE A 254 -4.96 4.38 -13.93
CA ILE A 254 -4.88 3.16 -13.10
C ILE A 254 -5.85 2.12 -13.63
N ASP A 255 -7.12 2.49 -13.85
CA ASP A 255 -8.12 1.55 -14.36
C ASP A 255 -7.72 0.97 -15.73
N ARG A 256 -7.25 1.83 -16.64
CA ARG A 256 -6.77 1.41 -17.98
C ARG A 256 -5.51 0.55 -17.94
N SER A 257 -4.68 0.67 -16.89
CA SER A 257 -3.50 -0.19 -16.71
C SER A 257 -3.84 -1.66 -16.45
N GLY A 258 -5.10 -1.96 -16.09
CA GLY A 258 -5.63 -3.32 -15.95
C GLY A 258 -6.31 -3.88 -17.19
N SER A 259 -6.16 -3.23 -18.36
CA SER A 259 -6.68 -3.73 -19.64
C SER A 259 -6.05 -5.09 -20.01
N ASP A 260 -6.83 -5.97 -20.64
CA ASP A 260 -6.34 -7.24 -21.19
C ASP A 260 -5.37 -7.03 -22.37
N SER A 261 -5.40 -5.85 -23.01
CA SER A 261 -4.47 -5.50 -24.08
C SER A 261 -3.15 -4.96 -23.51
N PRO A 262 -2.01 -5.63 -23.76
CA PRO A 262 -0.72 -5.17 -23.26
C PRO A 262 -0.33 -3.78 -23.76
N GLU A 263 -0.70 -3.43 -25.00
CA GLU A 263 -0.41 -2.11 -25.59
C GLU A 263 -1.16 -1.00 -24.86
N GLU A 264 -2.43 -1.23 -24.53
CA GLU A 264 -3.25 -0.26 -23.80
C GLU A 264 -2.78 -0.11 -22.36
N ALA A 265 -2.49 -1.23 -21.69
CA ALA A 265 -1.94 -1.24 -20.34
C ALA A 265 -0.60 -0.48 -20.28
N ASN A 266 0.32 -0.74 -21.20
CA ASN A 266 1.61 -0.04 -21.29
C ASN A 266 1.44 1.45 -21.60
N SER A 267 0.51 1.81 -22.49
CA SER A 267 0.18 3.22 -22.80
C SER A 267 -0.37 3.94 -21.57
N ALA A 268 -1.20 3.28 -20.77
CA ALA A 268 -1.73 3.83 -19.53
C ALA A 268 -0.61 4.06 -18.49
N ILE A 269 0.32 3.11 -18.34
CA ILE A 269 1.50 3.26 -17.47
C ILE A 269 2.38 4.43 -17.94
N ALA A 270 2.61 4.57 -19.25
CA ALA A 270 3.38 5.71 -19.79
C ALA A 270 2.71 7.05 -19.46
N ASN A 271 1.39 7.14 -19.57
CA ASN A 271 0.63 8.32 -19.17
C ASN A 271 0.69 8.58 -17.66
N LEU A 272 0.65 7.55 -16.82
CA LEU A 272 0.85 7.68 -15.37
C LEU A 272 2.23 8.22 -15.02
N ARG A 273 3.29 7.79 -15.72
CA ARG A 273 4.66 8.30 -15.49
C ARG A 273 4.80 9.78 -15.88
N LEU A 274 4.06 10.24 -16.89
CA LEU A 274 4.13 11.63 -17.38
C LEU A 274 3.20 12.60 -16.63
N TRP A 275 1.97 12.16 -16.35
CA TRP A 275 0.89 13.03 -15.87
C TRP A 275 0.28 12.57 -14.55
N GLY A 276 0.62 11.37 -14.08
CA GLY A 276 0.07 10.79 -12.86
C GLY A 276 0.61 11.47 -11.60
N SER A 277 -0.22 11.50 -10.56
CA SER A 277 0.17 11.96 -9.23
C SER A 277 0.58 10.77 -8.36
N GLU A 278 1.85 10.73 -7.97
CA GLU A 278 2.39 9.66 -7.10
C GLU A 278 1.64 9.58 -5.76
N SER A 279 1.29 10.71 -5.15
CA SER A 279 0.57 10.74 -3.87
C SER A 279 -0.82 10.14 -3.98
N ILE A 280 -1.53 10.39 -5.08
CA ILE A 280 -2.86 9.81 -5.32
C ILE A 280 -2.73 8.32 -5.62
N LEU A 281 -1.77 7.93 -6.46
CA LEU A 281 -1.49 6.53 -6.76
C LEU A 281 -1.16 5.73 -5.48
N LEU A 282 -0.34 6.29 -4.60
CA LEU A 282 -0.01 5.69 -3.31
C LEU A 282 -1.24 5.62 -2.39
N MET A 283 -2.07 6.67 -2.34
CA MET A 283 -3.31 6.66 -1.56
C MET A 283 -4.28 5.55 -2.00
N GLU A 284 -4.42 5.33 -3.31
CA GLU A 284 -5.23 4.21 -3.84
C GLU A 284 -4.63 2.84 -3.47
N CYS A 285 -3.30 2.70 -3.38
CA CYS A 285 -2.66 1.44 -2.92
C CYS A 285 -3.08 1.02 -1.50
N TYR A 286 -3.32 2.02 -0.64
CA TYR A 286 -3.80 1.85 0.73
C TYR A 286 -5.33 1.78 0.84
N GLY A 287 -6.07 1.85 -0.29
CA GLY A 287 -7.53 1.82 -0.30
C GLY A 287 -8.17 3.09 0.27
N ARG A 288 -7.43 4.19 0.33
CA ARG A 288 -7.83 5.47 0.95
C ARG A 288 -8.30 6.54 -0.07
N GLY A 289 -8.60 6.17 -1.30
CA GLY A 289 -9.01 7.12 -2.34
C GLY A 289 -10.30 7.89 -2.03
N ASP A 290 -10.42 9.17 -2.40
CA ASP A 290 -11.62 9.98 -2.15
C ASP A 290 -12.90 9.37 -2.75
N ARG A 291 -13.93 9.17 -1.92
CA ARG A 291 -15.20 8.55 -2.31
C ARG A 291 -16.08 9.49 -3.17
N LEU A 292 -16.11 10.77 -2.84
CA LEU A 292 -17.03 11.74 -3.45
C LEU A 292 -16.66 12.12 -4.89
N TRP A 293 -15.36 12.26 -5.18
CA TRP A 293 -14.86 12.58 -6.53
C TRP A 293 -15.19 11.47 -7.56
N ILE A 294 -15.30 10.23 -7.08
CA ILE A 294 -15.56 9.05 -7.91
C ILE A 294 -17.06 8.98 -8.24
N GLU A 295 -17.92 9.28 -7.26
CA GLU A 295 -19.38 9.33 -7.43
C GLU A 295 -19.82 10.52 -8.31
N LEU A 296 -19.18 11.70 -8.20
CA LEU A 296 -19.56 12.90 -8.97
C LEU A 296 -19.16 12.84 -10.45
N PHE A 297 -18.09 12.14 -10.80
CA PHE A 297 -17.57 12.07 -12.19
C PHE A 297 -17.73 10.68 -12.83
N GLY A 298 -18.53 9.78 -12.23
CA GLY A 298 -18.84 8.47 -12.79
C GLY A 298 -17.65 7.51 -12.87
N GLY A 299 -16.59 7.75 -12.08
CA GLY A 299 -15.43 6.87 -12.01
C GLY A 299 -15.74 5.60 -11.23
N ARG A 300 -15.00 4.52 -11.48
CA ARG A 300 -14.92 3.38 -10.55
C ARG A 300 -13.74 3.60 -9.61
N ARG A 301 -13.83 3.14 -8.37
CA ARG A 301 -12.64 3.06 -7.50
C ARG A 301 -11.71 2.01 -8.10
N PRO A 302 -10.45 2.34 -8.38
CA PRO A 302 -9.49 1.33 -8.77
C PRO A 302 -9.35 0.29 -7.65
N ASN A 303 -9.22 -0.97 -8.02
CA ASN A 303 -8.87 -2.01 -7.05
C ASN A 303 -7.50 -1.66 -6.43
N ALA A 304 -7.38 -1.73 -5.10
CA ALA A 304 -6.12 -1.46 -4.40
C ALA A 304 -4.97 -2.34 -4.90
N GLU A 305 -5.24 -3.57 -5.33
CA GLU A 305 -4.23 -4.44 -5.94
C GLU A 305 -3.75 -3.90 -7.29
N LEU A 306 -4.67 -3.43 -8.14
CA LEU A 306 -4.34 -2.81 -9.42
C LEU A 306 -3.55 -1.51 -9.22
N ALA A 307 -3.94 -0.70 -8.23
CA ALA A 307 -3.20 0.50 -7.84
C ALA A 307 -1.76 0.17 -7.39
N ARG A 308 -1.55 -0.92 -6.64
CA ARG A 308 -0.20 -1.37 -6.24
C ARG A 308 0.64 -1.81 -7.44
N LYS A 309 0.05 -2.51 -8.41
CA LYS A 309 0.72 -2.87 -9.66
C LYS A 309 1.12 -1.62 -10.44
N ALA A 310 0.20 -0.68 -10.63
CA ALA A 310 0.47 0.59 -11.29
C ALA A 310 1.53 1.42 -10.54
N TYR A 311 1.48 1.50 -9.20
CA TYR A 311 2.46 2.19 -8.38
C TYR A 311 3.87 1.64 -8.58
N TYR A 312 4.03 0.32 -8.53
CA TYR A 312 5.33 -0.31 -8.81
C TYR A 312 5.78 -0.03 -10.24
N ARG A 313 4.91 -0.21 -11.25
CA ARG A 313 5.23 0.05 -12.67
C ARG A 313 5.65 1.50 -12.94
N VAL A 314 5.08 2.46 -12.22
CA VAL A 314 5.39 3.89 -12.36
C VAL A 314 6.67 4.27 -11.61
N THR A 315 6.84 3.80 -10.38
CA THR A 315 7.88 4.31 -9.46
C THR A 315 9.08 3.38 -9.26
N GLY A 316 8.96 2.09 -9.61
CA GLY A 316 9.94 1.06 -9.28
C GLY A 316 9.97 0.64 -7.82
N LYS A 317 9.15 1.26 -6.95
CA LYS A 317 9.21 1.08 -5.51
C LYS A 317 8.06 0.20 -5.00
N PRO A 318 8.30 -0.64 -3.99
CA PRO A 318 7.24 -1.33 -3.28
C PRO A 318 6.41 -0.32 -2.46
N PHE A 319 5.08 -0.35 -2.56
CA PHE A 319 4.21 0.64 -1.92
C PHE A 319 4.37 0.72 -0.38
N ASN A 320 4.75 -0.39 0.27
CA ASN A 320 4.96 -0.48 1.72
C ASN A 320 6.35 0.02 2.18
N SER A 321 7.24 0.38 1.25
CA SER A 321 8.46 1.13 1.58
C SER A 321 8.18 2.61 1.87
N VAL A 322 7.06 3.13 1.38
CA VAL A 322 6.65 4.53 1.56
C VAL A 322 5.47 4.58 2.50
N ALA A 323 5.61 5.38 3.57
CA ALA A 323 4.50 5.60 4.48
C ALA A 323 3.29 6.17 3.71
N PRO A 324 2.05 5.82 4.11
CA PRO A 324 0.88 6.36 3.47
C PRO A 324 0.96 7.90 3.49
N PRO A 325 0.64 8.60 2.39
CA PRO A 325 0.78 10.04 2.32
C PRO A 325 -0.14 10.66 3.37
N LEU A 326 0.50 11.30 4.36
CA LEU A 326 -0.18 12.17 5.31
C LEU A 326 -0.02 13.58 4.77
N SER A 327 -1.11 14.27 4.46
CA SER A 327 -1.03 15.72 4.25
C SER A 327 -0.41 16.33 5.51
N LYS A 328 0.60 17.19 5.35
CA LYS A 328 1.29 17.90 6.45
C LYS A 328 0.33 18.66 7.38
N TYR A 329 -0.91 18.88 6.93
CA TYR A 329 -1.96 19.62 7.62
C TYR A 329 -2.92 18.69 8.40
N GLN A 330 -2.95 17.37 8.12
CA GLN A 330 -3.85 16.36 8.72
C GLN A 330 -3.57 15.97 10.19
N ARG A 331 -2.66 16.63 10.92
CA ARG A 331 -2.30 16.22 12.31
C ARG A 331 -3.38 16.56 13.33
N ALA A 332 -4.00 17.74 13.26
CA ALA A 332 -4.84 18.26 14.35
C ALA A 332 -6.30 17.76 14.33
N GLY A 333 -6.84 17.43 13.15
CA GLY A 333 -8.18 16.87 12.99
C GLY A 333 -8.38 15.44 13.47
N ARG A 334 -7.30 14.65 13.43
CA ARG A 334 -7.30 13.21 13.68
C ARG A 334 -7.49 12.82 15.13
N ASP A 335 -7.16 13.70 16.07
CA ASP A 335 -7.27 13.42 17.50
C ASP A 335 -8.73 13.56 18.00
N LEU A 336 -9.59 14.28 17.26
CA LEU A 336 -10.99 14.52 17.63
C LEU A 336 -11.94 13.40 17.20
N PHE A 337 -11.71 12.78 16.04
CA PHE A 337 -12.54 11.71 15.49
C PHE A 337 -11.63 10.57 15.01
N GLY A 338 -11.14 9.76 15.96
CA GLY A 338 -10.23 8.66 15.70
C GLY A 338 -10.72 7.75 14.58
N GLU A 339 -10.07 7.82 13.41
CA GLU A 339 -10.33 6.93 12.29
C GLU A 339 -10.08 5.47 12.72
N PHE A 340 -11.06 4.61 12.43
CA PHE A 340 -10.91 3.17 12.41
C PHE A 340 -9.92 2.78 11.29
N ASP A 341 -8.61 2.83 11.58
CA ASP A 341 -7.58 2.23 10.74
C ASP A 341 -7.71 0.70 10.83
N TRP A 342 -8.61 0.14 10.00
CA TRP A 342 -8.75 -1.31 9.80
C TRP A 342 -7.55 -1.83 9.02
N ASP A 343 -6.73 -2.67 9.66
CA ASP A 343 -5.71 -3.46 8.99
C ASP A 343 -6.38 -4.56 8.17
N GLN A 344 -6.65 -4.30 6.89
CA GLN A 344 -7.21 -5.29 5.96
C GLN A 344 -6.33 -6.53 5.78
N GLY A 345 -5.07 -6.50 6.25
CA GLY A 345 -4.13 -7.61 6.16
C GLY A 345 -4.04 -8.46 7.43
N LEU A 346 -4.86 -8.22 8.46
CA LEU A 346 -4.77 -8.96 9.72
C LEU A 346 -4.91 -10.48 9.50
N GLY A 347 -3.93 -11.26 9.96
CA GLY A 347 -3.89 -12.72 9.77
C GLY A 347 -3.64 -13.19 8.33
N GLY A 348 -3.28 -12.28 7.41
CA GLY A 348 -2.94 -12.56 6.02
C GLY A 348 -1.58 -13.24 5.83
N GLU A 349 -1.28 -13.63 4.59
CA GLU A 349 -0.03 -14.33 4.20
C GLU A 349 1.06 -13.40 3.65
N THR A 350 0.76 -12.11 3.55
CA THR A 350 1.66 -11.10 3.00
C THR A 350 1.86 -9.98 4.01
N VAL A 351 3.02 -9.32 3.89
CA VAL A 351 3.26 -8.09 4.64
C VAL A 351 2.45 -6.98 3.98
N ALA A 352 1.40 -6.52 4.66
CA ALA A 352 0.58 -5.40 4.17
C ALA A 352 1.33 -4.06 4.28
N GLY A 353 0.63 -2.96 3.97
CA GLY A 353 1.17 -1.61 4.09
C GLY A 353 1.59 -1.25 5.52
N GLN A 354 2.46 -0.26 5.65
CA GLN A 354 2.92 0.19 6.98
C GLN A 354 1.75 0.64 7.86
N VAL A 355 1.76 0.19 9.11
CA VAL A 355 0.71 0.42 10.10
C VAL A 355 1.12 1.56 11.04
N ARG A 356 0.21 2.51 11.24
CA ARG A 356 0.46 3.68 12.10
C ARG A 356 0.67 3.28 13.56
N GLY A 357 1.67 3.91 14.18
CA GLY A 357 1.99 3.72 15.60
C GLY A 357 2.80 2.47 15.89
N LEU A 358 3.05 1.62 14.89
CA LEU A 358 3.80 0.37 15.05
C LEU A 358 5.27 0.57 14.70
N SER A 359 6.17 0.22 15.61
CA SER A 359 7.61 0.35 15.40
C SER A 359 8.43 -0.78 16.02
N LEU A 360 9.66 -0.96 15.54
CA LEU A 360 10.66 -1.80 16.20
C LEU A 360 11.36 -0.99 17.29
N ALA A 361 11.23 -1.42 18.53
CA ALA A 361 11.82 -0.78 19.71
C ALA A 361 13.21 -1.33 20.05
N GLN A 362 13.44 -2.63 19.89
CA GLN A 362 14.74 -3.26 20.14
C GLN A 362 15.04 -4.34 19.10
N SER A 363 16.33 -4.45 18.74
CA SER A 363 16.85 -5.57 17.96
C SER A 363 18.23 -5.97 18.47
N ARG A 364 18.37 -7.24 18.88
CA ARG A 364 19.63 -7.80 19.38
C ARG A 364 19.92 -9.16 18.75
N PHE A 365 21.15 -9.35 18.30
CA PHE A 365 21.69 -10.64 17.86
C PHE A 365 22.67 -11.15 18.89
N ASP A 366 22.46 -12.38 19.35
CA ASP A 366 23.44 -13.17 20.08
C ASP A 366 23.74 -14.44 19.29
N GLY A 367 24.99 -14.73 18.98
CA GLY A 367 25.33 -15.84 18.11
C GLY A 367 26.63 -16.54 18.44
N MET A 368 26.77 -17.73 17.85
CA MET A 368 28.00 -18.52 17.85
C MET A 368 28.27 -19.05 16.45
N CYS A 369 29.53 -19.01 16.03
CA CYS A 369 30.01 -19.52 14.75
C CYS A 369 31.09 -20.57 15.01
N ARG A 370 31.04 -21.69 14.27
CA ARG A 370 32.13 -22.69 14.25
C ARG A 370 32.63 -22.87 12.81
N PRO A 371 33.50 -21.97 12.33
CA PRO A 371 34.14 -22.05 11.02
C PRO A 371 34.68 -23.43 10.64
N ASP A 372 35.45 -24.09 11.52
CA ASP A 372 36.00 -25.42 11.22
C ASP A 372 34.96 -26.55 11.23
N GLU A 373 33.74 -26.28 11.70
CA GLU A 373 32.58 -27.18 11.61
C GLU A 373 31.57 -26.75 10.53
N GLY A 374 31.75 -25.59 9.90
CA GLY A 374 30.94 -25.11 8.77
C GLY A 374 29.52 -24.65 9.12
N TRP A 375 29.26 -24.19 10.35
CA TRP A 375 27.93 -23.72 10.77
C TRP A 375 27.97 -22.47 11.67
N ALA A 376 26.84 -21.77 11.71
CA ALA A 376 26.55 -20.67 12.63
C ALA A 376 25.14 -20.79 13.24
N TYR A 377 24.97 -20.25 14.44
CA TYR A 377 23.68 -20.14 15.13
C TYR A 377 23.50 -18.72 15.67
N PHE A 378 22.31 -18.16 15.47
CA PHE A 378 21.93 -16.83 15.96
C PHE A 378 20.61 -16.89 16.70
N GLU A 379 20.52 -16.16 17.80
CA GLU A 379 19.28 -15.78 18.45
C GLU A 379 19.04 -14.30 18.16
N TRP A 380 18.01 -14.04 17.36
CA TRP A 380 17.57 -12.69 17.04
C TRP A 380 16.38 -12.31 17.91
N ILE A 381 16.62 -11.42 18.87
CA ILE A 381 15.63 -10.87 19.77
C ILE A 381 15.08 -9.59 19.16
N LEU A 382 13.76 -9.53 19.00
CA LEU A 382 13.02 -8.39 18.44
C LEU A 382 11.96 -7.94 19.44
N GLU A 383 11.88 -6.64 19.71
CA GLU A 383 10.80 -6.04 20.50
C GLU A 383 10.06 -5.01 19.67
N PHE A 384 8.76 -5.20 19.53
CA PHE A 384 7.86 -4.30 18.83
C PHE A 384 7.10 -3.44 19.82
N ARG A 385 6.81 -2.20 19.44
CA ARG A 385 6.07 -1.22 20.25
C ARG A 385 4.93 -0.62 19.44
N ASN A 386 3.77 -0.47 20.09
CA ASN A 386 2.58 0.14 19.50
C ASN A 386 2.15 1.40 20.28
N ASP A 387 2.45 2.56 19.71
CA ASP A 387 2.09 3.88 20.26
C ASP A 387 0.68 4.35 19.84
N HIS A 388 -0.12 3.49 19.19
CA HIS A 388 -1.50 3.84 18.87
C HIS A 388 -2.38 3.87 20.13
N GLU A 389 -3.24 4.88 20.28
CA GLU A 389 -3.98 5.12 21.53
C GLU A 389 -5.01 4.05 21.90
N ARG A 390 -5.70 3.48 20.90
CA ARG A 390 -6.86 2.60 21.15
C ARG A 390 -6.83 1.27 20.43
N SER A 391 -5.91 1.07 19.49
CA SER A 391 -5.97 -0.05 18.54
C SER A 391 -4.75 -0.94 18.69
N GLN A 392 -5.00 -2.23 18.92
CA GLN A 392 -3.99 -3.27 18.82
C GLN A 392 -3.50 -3.42 17.38
N ARG A 393 -2.21 -3.71 17.19
CA ARG A 393 -1.59 -3.87 15.87
C ARG A 393 -0.94 -5.25 15.72
N GLU A 394 -0.81 -5.72 14.48
CA GLU A 394 -0.02 -6.91 14.12
C GLU A 394 1.30 -6.48 13.50
N ALA A 395 2.44 -6.94 14.05
CA ALA A 395 3.73 -6.81 13.38
C ALA A 395 3.97 -7.98 12.44
N ARG A 396 4.29 -7.65 11.18
CA ARG A 396 4.62 -8.60 10.12
C ARG A 396 5.94 -8.22 9.49
N ALA A 397 6.82 -9.22 9.39
CA ALA A 397 8.08 -9.08 8.68
C ALA A 397 8.36 -10.34 7.86
N GLN A 398 8.83 -10.13 6.64
CA GLN A 398 9.51 -11.17 5.89
C GLN A 398 11.01 -11.05 6.18
N ILE A 399 11.62 -12.16 6.61
CA ILE A 399 13.03 -12.26 6.91
C ILE A 399 13.67 -13.19 5.88
N LEU A 400 14.70 -12.71 5.20
CA LEU A 400 15.60 -13.56 4.44
C LEU A 400 16.64 -14.14 5.41
N LEU A 401 16.68 -15.46 5.48
CA LEU A 401 17.67 -16.23 6.23
C LEU A 401 19.01 -16.25 5.48
N PRO A 402 20.11 -16.57 6.17
CA PRO A 402 21.34 -16.94 5.48
C PRO A 402 21.04 -18.10 4.51
N PRO A 403 21.73 -18.21 3.36
CA PRO A 403 21.45 -19.26 2.39
C PRO A 403 21.46 -20.65 3.02
N GLU A 404 20.45 -21.45 2.68
CA GLU A 404 20.16 -22.76 3.29
C GLU A 404 19.89 -22.77 4.81
N GLY A 405 19.81 -21.60 5.43
CA GLY A 405 19.51 -21.44 6.85
C GLY A 405 18.08 -21.83 7.18
N VAL A 406 17.87 -22.21 8.44
CA VAL A 406 16.58 -22.68 8.94
C VAL A 406 16.29 -22.10 10.32
N VAL A 407 15.03 -21.69 10.53
CA VAL A 407 14.56 -21.32 11.88
C VAL A 407 14.43 -22.60 12.70
N SER A 408 15.15 -22.64 13.82
CA SER A 408 15.26 -23.79 14.72
C SER A 408 14.86 -23.53 16.17
N ARG A 409 14.40 -22.30 16.47
CA ARG A 409 13.79 -21.91 17.75
C ARG A 409 12.86 -20.71 17.53
N LEU A 410 11.78 -20.65 18.29
CA LEU A 410 10.91 -19.49 18.36
C LEU A 410 10.37 -19.37 19.79
N THR A 411 10.48 -18.18 20.38
CA THR A 411 9.87 -17.90 21.68
C THR A 411 9.18 -16.54 21.72
N LEU A 412 8.25 -16.41 22.66
CA LEU A 412 7.50 -15.20 22.96
C LEU A 412 7.53 -14.95 24.47
N TRP A 413 7.71 -13.70 24.87
CA TRP A 413 7.54 -13.29 26.26
C TRP A 413 6.07 -12.99 26.53
N VAL A 414 5.48 -13.74 27.46
CA VAL A 414 4.11 -13.54 27.94
C VAL A 414 4.18 -13.25 29.44
N ASN A 415 3.71 -12.09 29.87
CA ASN A 415 3.77 -11.63 31.27
C ASN A 415 5.20 -11.68 31.87
N GLY A 416 6.22 -11.40 31.05
CA GLY A 416 7.63 -11.41 31.46
C GLY A 416 8.29 -12.80 31.43
N GLU A 417 7.52 -13.87 31.24
CA GLU A 417 8.05 -15.24 31.12
C GLU A 417 8.22 -15.65 29.66
N GLU A 418 9.36 -16.26 29.35
CA GLU A 418 9.63 -16.77 28.01
C GLU A 418 8.92 -18.11 27.77
N ARG A 419 8.24 -18.23 26.62
CA ARG A 419 7.50 -19.42 26.23
C ARG A 419 7.97 -19.96 24.89
N GLU A 420 8.22 -21.26 24.84
CA GLU A 420 8.69 -21.98 23.65
C GLU A 420 7.56 -22.30 22.67
N ALA A 421 7.88 -22.31 21.38
CA ALA A 421 6.94 -22.65 20.33
C ALA A 421 6.62 -24.15 20.26
N ALA A 422 5.46 -24.47 19.68
CA ALA A 422 5.19 -25.77 19.11
C ALA A 422 5.54 -25.78 17.62
N PHE A 423 6.14 -26.87 17.15
CA PHE A 423 6.50 -27.08 15.75
C PHE A 423 5.61 -28.18 15.16
N ALA A 424 4.84 -27.85 14.12
CA ALA A 424 3.90 -28.78 13.51
C ALA A 424 3.64 -28.44 12.03
N GLY A 425 2.66 -29.10 11.41
CA GLY A 425 2.31 -28.88 10.00
C GLY A 425 1.93 -27.43 9.74
N ARG A 426 2.39 -26.87 8.61
CA ARG A 426 2.18 -25.45 8.28
C ARG A 426 0.71 -25.03 8.36
N ALA A 427 -0.21 -25.85 7.87
CA ALA A 427 -1.64 -25.57 7.95
C ALA A 427 -2.15 -25.57 9.41
N GLN A 428 -1.74 -26.56 10.21
CA GLN A 428 -2.16 -26.71 11.61
C GLN A 428 -1.73 -25.52 12.47
N VAL A 429 -0.47 -25.08 12.39
CA VAL A 429 0.02 -23.93 13.17
C VAL A 429 -0.63 -22.62 12.74
N ARG A 430 -0.98 -22.48 11.46
CA ARG A 430 -1.69 -21.32 10.92
C ARG A 430 -3.13 -21.27 11.40
N GLU A 431 -3.83 -22.40 11.37
CA GLU A 431 -5.19 -22.50 11.91
C GLU A 431 -5.22 -22.15 13.40
N ALA A 432 -4.26 -22.69 14.17
CA ALA A 432 -4.10 -22.36 15.59
C ALA A 432 -3.86 -20.86 15.80
N TYR A 433 -2.96 -20.26 15.01
CA TYR A 433 -2.70 -18.82 15.04
C TYR A 433 -3.96 -18.01 14.71
N GLN A 434 -4.65 -18.30 13.61
CA GLN A 434 -5.85 -17.57 13.19
C GLN A 434 -6.97 -17.66 14.25
N LYS A 435 -7.17 -18.84 14.84
CA LYS A 435 -8.15 -19.03 15.92
C LYS A 435 -7.81 -18.19 17.15
N VAL A 436 -6.54 -18.14 17.55
CA VAL A 436 -6.13 -17.42 18.78
C VAL A 436 -5.96 -15.91 18.54
N ALA A 437 -5.33 -15.51 17.44
CA ALA A 437 -5.10 -14.12 17.07
C ALA A 437 -6.42 -13.44 16.64
N VAL A 438 -7.13 -13.99 15.65
CA VAL A 438 -8.27 -13.28 15.03
C VAL A 438 -9.55 -13.44 15.84
N GLN A 439 -9.84 -14.64 16.35
CA GLN A 439 -11.10 -14.89 17.07
C GLN A 439 -10.99 -14.56 18.56
N GLN A 440 -9.87 -14.86 19.20
CA GLN A 440 -9.71 -14.67 20.65
C GLN A 440 -8.95 -13.36 21.02
N ARG A 441 -8.29 -12.70 20.06
CA ARG A 441 -7.48 -11.47 20.28
C ARG A 441 -6.44 -11.60 21.40
N ARG A 442 -5.78 -12.75 21.42
CA ARG A 442 -4.73 -13.16 22.38
C ARG A 442 -3.36 -13.10 21.70
N ASP A 443 -2.26 -13.26 22.45
CA ASP A 443 -0.87 -13.02 22.00
C ASP A 443 -0.15 -14.25 21.39
N PRO A 444 -0.37 -14.69 20.14
CA PRO A 444 0.52 -15.65 19.51
C PRO A 444 1.57 -15.00 18.62
N VAL A 445 2.69 -15.70 18.45
CA VAL A 445 3.64 -15.48 17.36
C VAL A 445 3.62 -16.68 16.43
N LEU A 446 3.66 -16.43 15.13
CA LEU A 446 3.72 -17.44 14.08
C LEU A 446 4.91 -17.19 13.16
N VAL A 447 5.63 -18.27 12.84
CA VAL A 447 6.68 -18.26 11.81
C VAL A 447 6.42 -19.38 10.81
N THR A 448 6.33 -19.01 9.53
CA THR A 448 6.16 -19.94 8.40
C THR A 448 7.06 -19.55 7.23
N THR A 449 7.41 -20.48 6.36
CA THR A 449 8.21 -20.17 5.17
C THR A 449 7.41 -19.45 4.08
N THR A 450 8.04 -18.50 3.39
CA THR A 450 7.51 -17.78 2.23
C THR A 450 8.53 -17.79 1.09
N GLY A 451 8.80 -18.98 0.54
CA GLY A 451 9.82 -19.19 -0.49
C GLY A 451 11.17 -19.68 0.05
N PRO A 452 12.16 -19.87 -0.83
CA PRO A 452 13.49 -20.35 -0.45
C PRO A 452 14.19 -19.35 0.48
N ASP A 453 14.76 -19.87 1.57
CA ASP A 453 15.49 -19.11 2.60
C ASP A 453 14.70 -17.92 3.17
N ARG A 454 13.37 -17.93 3.10
CA ARG A 454 12.51 -16.82 3.53
C ARG A 454 11.46 -17.30 4.52
N VAL A 455 11.27 -16.53 5.57
CA VAL A 455 10.21 -16.76 6.56
C VAL A 455 9.37 -15.51 6.75
N LEU A 456 8.07 -15.70 6.95
CA LEU A 456 7.14 -14.69 7.43
C LEU A 456 6.98 -14.85 8.94
N VAL A 457 7.21 -13.76 9.67
CA VAL A 457 6.99 -13.62 11.11
C VAL A 457 5.76 -12.78 11.33
N GLN A 458 4.83 -13.25 12.16
CA GLN A 458 3.58 -12.57 12.51
C GLN A 458 3.43 -12.51 14.03
N CYS A 459 3.25 -11.32 14.58
CA CYS A 459 3.12 -11.08 16.02
C CYS A 459 1.84 -10.28 16.26
N PHE A 460 0.86 -10.87 16.95
CA PHE A 460 -0.41 -10.20 17.26
C PHE A 460 -0.96 -10.65 18.61
N PRO A 461 -1.73 -9.80 19.32
CA PRO A 461 -1.76 -8.35 19.22
C PRO A 461 -0.58 -7.72 19.94
N ILE A 462 -0.12 -6.58 19.42
CA ILE A 462 0.74 -5.67 20.18
C ILE A 462 -0.18 -4.64 20.84
N PRO A 463 -0.27 -4.61 22.19
CA PRO A 463 -1.23 -3.76 22.90
C PRO A 463 -1.05 -2.26 22.60
N PRO A 464 -2.13 -1.45 22.57
CA PRO A 464 -2.04 0.00 22.35
C PRO A 464 -1.35 0.73 23.52
N ASN A 465 -1.23 2.06 23.42
CA ASN A 465 -0.69 2.94 24.47
C ASN A 465 0.75 2.63 24.90
N GLY A 466 1.61 2.33 23.93
CA GLY A 466 3.02 2.00 24.17
C GLY A 466 3.24 0.55 24.59
N GLY A 467 2.24 -0.32 24.45
CA GLY A 467 2.39 -1.75 24.69
C GLY A 467 3.46 -2.37 23.79
N THR A 468 4.14 -3.39 24.31
CA THR A 468 5.23 -4.07 23.61
C THR A 468 5.01 -5.57 23.50
N MET A 469 5.66 -6.17 22.51
CA MET A 469 5.72 -7.62 22.32
C MET A 469 7.14 -8.00 21.93
N LYS A 470 7.71 -8.97 22.65
CA LYS A 470 9.11 -9.39 22.50
C LYS A 470 9.17 -10.84 22.06
N ILE A 471 9.95 -11.12 21.02
CA ILE A 471 10.16 -12.47 20.48
C ILE A 471 11.65 -12.78 20.37
N ARG A 472 11.98 -14.07 20.29
CA ARG A 472 13.33 -14.54 19.95
C ARG A 472 13.22 -15.58 18.86
N LEU A 473 14.00 -15.39 17.80
CA LEU A 473 14.09 -16.27 16.64
C LEU A 473 15.48 -16.92 16.62
N GLY A 474 15.55 -18.24 16.79
CA GLY A 474 16.80 -18.99 16.64
C GLY A 474 16.97 -19.47 15.21
N ILE A 475 18.12 -19.18 14.59
CA ILE A 475 18.42 -19.49 13.19
C ILE A 475 19.72 -20.29 13.16
N THR A 476 19.67 -21.50 12.59
CA THR A 476 20.86 -22.31 12.29
C THR A 476 21.17 -22.20 10.80
N ALA A 477 22.41 -21.89 10.44
CA ALA A 477 22.83 -21.70 9.06
C ALA A 477 24.17 -22.39 8.77
N PRO A 478 24.38 -22.93 7.55
CA PRO A 478 25.69 -23.33 7.10
C PRO A 478 26.56 -22.11 6.74
N LEU A 479 27.88 -22.30 6.74
CA LEU A 479 28.78 -21.33 6.14
C LEU A 479 28.94 -21.56 4.64
N LEU A 480 29.14 -20.48 3.90
CA LEU A 480 29.39 -20.50 2.46
C LEU A 480 30.89 -20.57 2.21
N VAL A 481 31.39 -21.71 1.75
CA VAL A 481 32.83 -21.93 1.56
C VAL A 481 33.29 -21.24 0.27
N GLU A 482 34.10 -20.19 0.39
CA GLU A 482 34.59 -19.42 -0.75
C GLU A 482 35.78 -20.10 -1.44
N ASN A 483 36.61 -20.79 -0.65
CA ASN A 483 37.77 -21.58 -1.05
C ASN A 483 38.20 -22.51 0.10
N SER A 484 39.27 -23.28 -0.07
CA SER A 484 39.76 -24.23 0.95
C SER A 484 40.16 -23.60 2.31
N ASN A 485 40.33 -22.28 2.37
CA ASN A 485 40.88 -21.57 3.52
C ASN A 485 39.92 -20.52 4.11
N HIS A 486 38.83 -20.18 3.41
CA HIS A 486 37.90 -19.14 3.85
C HIS A 486 36.45 -19.55 3.64
N ALA A 487 35.61 -19.21 4.63
CA ALA A 487 34.17 -19.31 4.55
C ALA A 487 33.50 -17.98 4.94
N ALA A 488 32.33 -17.74 4.38
CA ALA A 488 31.53 -16.55 4.57
C ALA A 488 30.20 -16.86 5.29
N LEU A 489 29.74 -15.91 6.09
CA LEU A 489 28.48 -15.95 6.81
C LEU A 489 27.64 -14.73 6.45
N LYS A 490 26.43 -14.97 5.97
CA LYS A 490 25.40 -13.94 5.81
C LYS A 490 24.61 -13.82 7.10
N LEU A 491 24.25 -12.59 7.47
CA LEU A 491 23.30 -12.33 8.54
C LEU A 491 21.87 -12.43 8.00
N PRO A 492 20.90 -12.89 8.81
CA PRO A 492 19.49 -12.75 8.47
C PRO A 492 19.11 -11.27 8.37
N ARG A 493 18.19 -10.93 7.46
CA ARG A 493 17.76 -9.54 7.24
C ARG A 493 16.27 -9.43 7.01
N VAL A 494 15.66 -8.36 7.50
CA VAL A 494 14.28 -8.00 7.15
C VAL A 494 14.28 -7.47 5.72
N ILE A 495 13.48 -8.09 4.85
CA ILE A 495 13.34 -7.71 3.44
C ILE A 495 12.00 -7.03 3.15
N GLU A 496 11.03 -7.18 4.05
CA GLU A 496 9.72 -6.55 3.97
C GLU A 496 9.13 -6.41 5.38
N ARG A 497 8.50 -5.26 5.68
CA ARG A 497 7.90 -4.98 7.01
C ARG A 497 6.70 -4.05 6.94
N ASN A 498 5.77 -4.20 7.88
CA ASN A 498 4.64 -3.28 8.07
C ASN A 498 4.80 -2.31 9.26
N PHE A 499 5.97 -2.29 9.90
CA PHE A 499 6.27 -1.42 11.04
C PHE A 499 7.41 -0.46 10.71
N GLY A 500 7.43 0.68 11.40
CA GLY A 500 8.49 1.66 11.30
C GLY A 500 9.77 1.22 12.02
N VAL A 501 10.91 1.69 11.54
CA VAL A 501 12.18 1.63 12.27
C VAL A 501 12.69 3.06 12.36
N ALA A 502 12.90 3.54 13.59
CA ALA A 502 13.31 4.92 13.82
C ALA A 502 14.66 5.22 13.15
N SER A 503 14.93 6.49 12.85
CA SER A 503 16.26 6.90 12.40
C SER A 503 16.87 7.83 13.47
N PRO A 504 18.08 7.56 13.99
CA PRO A 504 18.96 6.42 13.69
C PRO A 504 18.71 5.20 14.60
N PHE A 505 18.13 4.11 14.06
CA PHE A 505 18.03 2.83 14.77
C PHE A 505 19.25 1.95 14.50
N ARG A 506 19.70 1.22 15.54
CA ARG A 506 20.84 0.32 15.47
C ARG A 506 20.51 -1.04 16.07
N HIS A 507 21.05 -2.08 15.46
CA HIS A 507 20.95 -3.46 15.90
C HIS A 507 22.20 -3.81 16.70
N SER A 508 22.03 -4.24 17.95
CA SER A 508 23.14 -4.77 18.75
C SER A 508 23.51 -6.15 18.25
N LEU A 509 24.80 -6.42 18.05
CA LEU A 509 25.29 -7.70 17.57
C LEU A 509 26.40 -8.23 18.47
N TRP A 510 26.31 -9.51 18.80
CA TRP A 510 27.35 -10.29 19.46
C TRP A 510 27.47 -11.66 18.79
N LEU A 511 28.68 -12.02 18.36
CA LEU A 511 28.99 -13.31 17.74
C LEU A 511 30.33 -13.83 18.26
N GLU A 512 30.33 -15.04 18.82
CA GLU A 512 31.56 -15.73 19.26
C GLU A 512 32.02 -16.76 18.23
N ALA A 513 33.32 -16.77 17.89
CA ALA A 513 33.94 -17.78 17.04
C ALA A 513 35.35 -18.14 17.58
N PRO A 514 35.80 -19.40 17.57
CA PRO A 514 37.15 -19.72 18.04
C PRO A 514 38.25 -19.36 17.01
N GLU A 515 37.93 -19.34 15.71
CA GLU A 515 38.86 -19.03 14.63
C GLU A 515 38.98 -17.51 14.37
N PRO A 516 40.06 -17.06 13.70
CA PRO A 516 40.19 -15.67 13.28
C PRO A 516 39.08 -15.26 12.30
N ALA A 517 38.45 -14.12 12.60
CA ALA A 517 37.46 -13.50 11.73
C ALA A 517 37.98 -12.21 11.11
N SER A 518 37.55 -11.93 9.88
CA SER A 518 37.63 -10.62 9.23
C SER A 518 36.22 -10.13 8.95
N VAL A 519 35.91 -8.94 9.48
CA VAL A 519 34.59 -8.32 9.36
C VAL A 519 34.80 -6.92 8.79
N VAL A 520 34.27 -6.69 7.59
CA VAL A 520 34.26 -5.38 6.93
C VAL A 520 32.85 -4.82 7.04
N LEU A 521 32.46 -4.45 8.25
CA LEU A 521 31.10 -4.00 8.55
C LEU A 521 31.18 -2.85 9.57
N ASN A 522 30.81 -1.65 9.12
CA ASN A 522 30.89 -0.44 9.94
C ASN A 522 30.07 -0.58 11.22
N GLY A 523 30.71 -0.32 12.36
CA GLY A 523 30.09 -0.42 13.69
C GLY A 523 30.32 -1.74 14.42
N LEU A 524 31.00 -2.72 13.80
CA LEU A 524 31.46 -3.94 14.47
C LEU A 524 32.95 -3.87 14.81
N THR A 525 33.30 -4.40 15.97
CA THR A 525 34.68 -4.59 16.44
C THR A 525 34.96 -6.09 16.54
N VAL A 526 36.18 -6.46 16.16
CA VAL A 526 36.69 -7.83 16.33
C VAL A 526 37.63 -7.83 17.52
N ASP A 527 37.17 -8.36 18.65
CA ASP A 527 37.96 -8.57 19.86
C ASP A 527 38.67 -9.94 19.81
N ARG A 528 39.98 -9.91 20.02
CA ARG A 528 40.87 -11.09 20.07
C ARG A 528 41.63 -11.18 21.39
N SER A 529 41.17 -10.47 22.42
CA SER A 529 41.81 -10.38 23.74
C SER A 529 41.92 -11.73 24.45
N LYS A 530 41.04 -12.69 24.15
CA LYS A 530 41.03 -14.03 24.75
C LYS A 530 41.59 -15.09 23.79
N PRO A 531 42.61 -15.88 24.19
CA PRO A 531 43.12 -16.97 23.38
C PRO A 531 42.03 -17.98 22.99
N GLY A 532 41.94 -18.33 21.71
CA GLY A 532 40.96 -19.29 21.19
C GLY A 532 39.51 -18.81 21.19
N LYS A 533 39.28 -17.50 21.39
CA LYS A 533 37.96 -16.86 21.29
C LYS A 533 38.08 -15.50 20.61
N THR A 534 37.50 -15.41 19.42
CA THR A 534 37.23 -14.17 18.70
C THR A 534 35.80 -13.73 19.03
N GLY A 535 35.64 -12.54 19.62
CA GLY A 535 34.36 -11.88 19.80
C GLY A 535 34.13 -10.86 18.69
N ILE A 536 33.01 -10.93 17.99
CA ILE A 536 32.59 -9.91 17.02
C ILE A 536 31.38 -9.22 17.63
N HIS A 537 31.50 -7.93 17.95
CA HIS A 537 30.43 -7.22 18.62
C HIS A 537 30.35 -5.74 18.28
N GLY A 538 29.19 -5.15 18.51
CA GLY A 538 28.95 -3.73 18.31
C GLY A 538 27.51 -3.45 17.92
N GLU A 539 27.32 -2.36 17.20
CA GLU A 539 26.01 -1.88 16.77
C GLU A 539 26.04 -1.53 15.29
N VAL A 540 25.04 -2.01 14.55
CA VAL A 540 24.95 -1.85 13.10
C VAL A 540 23.69 -1.07 12.75
N ALA A 541 23.77 -0.10 11.84
CA ALA A 541 22.59 0.64 11.38
C ALA A 541 21.66 -0.27 10.55
N ASP A 542 20.33 -0.05 10.62
CA ASP A 542 19.31 -0.83 9.88
C ASP A 542 19.62 -0.90 8.37
N ALA A 543 20.04 0.21 7.77
CA ALA A 543 20.41 0.28 6.35
C ALA A 543 21.63 -0.61 5.99
N VAL A 544 22.59 -0.77 6.90
CA VAL A 544 23.78 -1.61 6.68
C VAL A 544 23.43 -3.08 6.85
N LEU A 545 22.66 -3.43 7.88
CA LEU A 545 22.19 -4.81 8.10
C LEU A 545 21.28 -5.29 6.96
N GLY A 546 20.47 -4.39 6.41
CA GLY A 546 19.61 -4.64 5.25
C GLY A 546 20.36 -4.78 3.93
N SER A 547 21.67 -4.49 3.86
CA SER A 547 22.41 -4.52 2.61
C SER A 547 22.68 -5.94 2.09
N VAL A 548 22.63 -6.12 0.77
CA VAL A 548 22.78 -7.44 0.14
C VAL A 548 24.23 -7.90 0.01
N ASP A 549 25.20 -7.00 0.04
CA ASP A 549 26.63 -7.23 -0.21
C ASP A 549 27.45 -7.52 1.05
N VAL A 550 26.83 -7.44 2.24
CA VAL A 550 27.53 -7.59 3.51
C VAL A 550 27.66 -9.07 3.92
N ALA A 551 28.88 -9.54 4.16
CA ALA A 551 29.17 -10.88 4.70
C ALA A 551 30.35 -10.84 5.67
N MET A 552 30.31 -11.67 6.72
CA MET A 552 31.43 -11.89 7.64
C MET A 552 32.29 -13.04 7.12
N ARG A 553 33.61 -12.91 7.17
CA ARG A 553 34.54 -13.93 6.67
C ARG A 553 35.36 -14.54 7.81
N PHE A 554 35.59 -15.83 7.71
CA PHE A 554 36.30 -16.62 8.69
C PHE A 554 37.36 -17.47 8.01
N ALA A 555 38.52 -17.59 8.67
CA ALA A 555 39.49 -18.61 8.30
C ALA A 555 38.92 -19.99 8.64
N ILE A 556 39.13 -20.95 7.75
CA ILE A 556 38.79 -22.37 7.96
C ILE A 556 40.04 -23.22 7.77
N SER A 557 40.09 -24.37 8.45
CA SER A 557 41.18 -25.33 8.40
C SER A 557 40.78 -26.64 7.72
N PRO A 558 41.75 -27.55 7.43
CA PRO A 558 41.44 -28.88 6.90
C PRO A 558 40.51 -29.73 7.78
N ARG A 559 40.21 -29.32 9.02
CA ARG A 559 39.20 -29.99 9.86
C ARG A 559 37.80 -29.97 9.25
N LEU A 560 37.48 -28.94 8.46
CA LEU A 560 36.17 -28.84 7.79
C LEU A 560 35.96 -29.92 6.72
N GLN A 561 37.03 -30.59 6.25
CA GLN A 561 36.94 -31.61 5.20
C GLN A 561 35.97 -32.74 5.58
N THR A 562 35.96 -33.16 6.85
CA THR A 562 35.02 -34.16 7.35
C THR A 562 34.75 -33.95 8.84
N VAL A 563 33.49 -33.72 9.17
CA VAL A 563 33.02 -33.42 10.53
C VAL A 563 31.91 -34.40 10.92
N ARG A 564 31.95 -34.92 12.16
CA ARG A 564 30.98 -35.91 12.66
C ARG A 564 30.22 -35.41 13.88
N ALA A 565 28.89 -35.38 13.78
CA ALA A 565 27.98 -34.97 14.85
C ALA A 565 27.06 -36.12 15.28
N LEU A 566 26.90 -36.31 16.60
CA LEU A 566 26.01 -37.32 17.15
C LEU A 566 24.57 -36.80 17.15
N ASP A 567 23.66 -37.57 16.58
CA ASP A 567 22.23 -37.29 16.66
C ASP A 567 21.62 -37.84 17.96
N LYS A 568 21.64 -36.99 18.98
CA LYS A 568 21.03 -37.27 20.29
C LYS A 568 19.50 -37.29 20.28
N ARG A 569 18.85 -36.87 19.18
CA ARG A 569 17.38 -36.86 19.04
C ARG A 569 16.87 -38.09 18.28
N SER A 570 17.77 -38.84 17.66
CA SER A 570 17.47 -40.14 17.06
C SER A 570 17.40 -41.22 18.14
N ASN A 571 16.54 -42.23 17.94
CA ASN A 571 16.42 -43.35 18.88
C ASN A 571 17.58 -44.36 18.74
N ASP A 572 18.27 -44.33 17.61
CA ASP A 572 19.33 -45.23 17.18
C ASP A 572 20.74 -44.63 17.36
N GLY A 573 20.86 -43.40 17.85
CA GLY A 573 22.14 -42.73 18.09
C GLY A 573 22.94 -42.50 16.81
N ALA A 574 22.25 -42.21 15.70
CA ALA A 574 22.86 -42.02 14.38
C ALA A 574 23.96 -40.95 14.40
N VAL A 575 25.00 -41.14 13.59
CA VAL A 575 26.06 -40.14 13.39
C VAL A 575 25.84 -39.48 12.04
N ILE A 576 25.84 -38.15 12.02
CA ILE A 576 25.77 -37.35 10.80
C ILE A 576 27.18 -36.93 10.43
N VAL A 577 27.60 -37.25 9.22
CA VAL A 577 28.85 -36.78 8.61
C VAL A 577 28.54 -35.58 7.73
N GLN A 578 29.30 -34.51 7.90
CA GLN A 578 29.38 -33.40 6.96
C GLN A 578 30.73 -33.47 6.24
N THR A 579 30.71 -33.41 4.92
CA THR A 579 31.89 -33.39 4.06
C THR A 579 31.95 -32.12 3.24
N LEU A 580 33.15 -31.58 3.06
CA LEU A 580 33.40 -30.53 2.08
C LEU A 580 33.59 -31.17 0.72
N GLU A 581 32.64 -30.97 -0.18
CA GLU A 581 32.69 -31.48 -1.55
C GLU A 581 33.06 -30.38 -2.53
N GLN A 582 33.87 -30.74 -3.53
CA GLN A 582 34.12 -29.90 -4.68
C GLN A 582 32.99 -30.10 -5.70
N GLY A 583 32.45 -29.00 -6.21
CA GLY A 583 31.48 -29.01 -7.29
C GLY A 583 32.07 -29.65 -8.54
N SER A 584 31.24 -30.36 -9.30
CA SER A 584 31.66 -30.85 -10.61
C SER A 584 31.75 -29.68 -11.60
N PRO A 585 32.75 -29.64 -12.51
CA PRO A 585 32.78 -28.63 -13.56
C PRO A 585 31.48 -28.61 -14.35
N VAL A 586 30.89 -27.43 -14.52
CA VAL A 586 29.66 -27.25 -15.30
C VAL A 586 30.05 -26.92 -16.75
N PHE A 587 29.70 -27.79 -17.68
CA PHE A 587 29.92 -27.57 -19.11
C PHE A 587 28.65 -27.00 -19.74
N LEU A 588 28.55 -25.67 -19.80
CA LEU A 588 27.38 -24.99 -20.34
C LEU A 588 27.42 -24.92 -21.87
N SER A 589 26.28 -25.17 -22.52
CA SER A 589 26.13 -24.94 -23.96
C SER A 589 25.49 -23.58 -24.27
N ARG A 590 24.61 -23.10 -23.37
CA ARG A 590 23.88 -21.82 -23.48
C ARG A 590 23.83 -21.11 -22.14
N ILE A 591 24.07 -19.80 -22.17
CA ILE A 591 23.88 -18.89 -21.04
C ILE A 591 22.84 -17.85 -21.48
N ALA A 592 21.69 -17.87 -20.81
CA ALA A 592 20.71 -16.80 -20.91
C ALA A 592 20.88 -15.84 -19.74
N ILE A 593 20.91 -14.54 -19.99
CA ILE A 593 20.93 -13.52 -18.94
C ILE A 593 19.67 -12.66 -19.08
N VAL A 594 18.87 -12.60 -18.03
CA VAL A 594 17.71 -11.71 -17.94
C VAL A 594 18.06 -10.57 -17.00
N LEU A 595 17.96 -9.35 -17.52
CA LEU A 595 18.17 -8.11 -16.78
C LEU A 595 16.82 -7.44 -16.54
N ASP A 596 16.53 -7.15 -15.28
CA ASP A 596 15.46 -6.24 -14.90
C ASP A 596 15.76 -4.82 -15.43
N GLY A 597 14.78 -4.20 -16.10
CA GLY A 597 14.85 -2.83 -16.61
C GLY A 597 14.23 -1.78 -15.69
N SER A 598 14.05 -2.10 -14.40
CA SER A 598 13.55 -1.16 -13.39
C SER A 598 14.54 -0.04 -13.11
N GLU A 599 14.05 1.10 -12.63
CA GLU A 599 14.86 2.30 -12.33
C GLU A 599 16.01 2.01 -11.35
N ASP A 600 15.76 1.18 -10.34
CA ASP A 600 16.76 0.80 -9.33
C ASP A 600 18.00 0.09 -9.92
N MET A 601 17.87 -0.51 -11.11
CA MET A 601 18.96 -1.20 -11.81
C MET A 601 19.96 -0.25 -12.46
N ASN A 602 19.64 1.05 -12.58
CA ASN A 602 20.52 2.06 -13.14
C ASN A 602 21.89 2.15 -12.45
N GLU A 603 21.94 1.92 -11.14
CA GLU A 603 23.20 1.88 -10.37
C GLU A 603 24.05 0.64 -10.70
N PHE A 604 23.40 -0.46 -11.14
CA PHE A 604 24.03 -1.77 -11.26
C PHE A 604 24.43 -2.14 -12.69
N PHE A 605 23.79 -1.56 -13.72
CA PHE A 605 24.16 -1.82 -15.12
C PHE A 605 25.67 -1.68 -15.42
N PRO A 606 26.40 -0.67 -14.91
CA PRO A 606 27.84 -0.58 -15.14
C PRO A 606 28.64 -1.74 -14.51
N SER A 607 28.21 -2.24 -13.35
CA SER A 607 28.87 -3.37 -12.67
C SER A 607 28.58 -4.70 -13.38
N VAL A 608 27.35 -4.90 -13.84
CA VAL A 608 26.98 -6.04 -14.70
C VAL A 608 27.78 -6.00 -16.00
N ALA A 609 27.82 -4.85 -16.68
CA ALA A 609 28.57 -4.65 -17.92
C ALA A 609 30.05 -5.04 -17.78
N ARG A 610 30.71 -4.61 -16.70
CA ARG A 610 32.11 -4.97 -16.43
C ARG A 610 32.29 -6.47 -16.22
N ALA A 611 31.38 -7.12 -15.49
CA ALA A 611 31.46 -8.55 -15.21
C ALA A 611 31.26 -9.40 -16.47
N LEU A 612 30.47 -8.94 -17.45
CA LEU A 612 30.20 -9.69 -18.68
C LEU A 612 31.45 -10.00 -19.52
N ASN A 613 32.55 -9.26 -19.32
CA ASN A 613 33.84 -9.57 -19.94
C ASN A 613 34.43 -10.91 -19.46
N GLY A 614 33.96 -11.42 -18.32
CA GLY A 614 34.40 -12.69 -17.73
C GLY A 614 33.57 -13.91 -18.16
N VAL A 615 32.50 -13.72 -18.94
CA VAL A 615 31.61 -14.80 -19.40
C VAL A 615 32.42 -15.79 -20.28
N PRO A 616 32.26 -17.11 -20.10
CA PRO A 616 32.99 -18.09 -20.91
C PRO A 616 32.67 -17.92 -22.41
N ALA A 617 33.70 -17.96 -23.27
CA ALA A 617 33.55 -17.72 -24.71
C ALA A 617 32.94 -18.89 -25.50
N LYS A 618 32.95 -20.11 -24.94
CA LYS A 618 32.44 -21.33 -25.60
C LYS A 618 30.90 -21.42 -25.68
N PRO A 619 30.12 -21.21 -24.60
CA PRO A 619 28.67 -21.25 -24.67
C PRO A 619 28.10 -20.10 -25.50
N GLU A 620 26.95 -20.35 -26.13
CA GLU A 620 26.17 -19.27 -26.75
C GLU A 620 25.58 -18.37 -25.65
N LEU A 621 25.59 -17.06 -25.88
CA LEU A 621 25.12 -16.06 -24.94
C LEU A 621 23.93 -15.30 -25.52
N GLY A 622 22.83 -15.28 -24.78
CA GLY A 622 21.68 -14.42 -25.01
C GLY A 622 21.45 -13.48 -23.83
N VAL A 623 21.09 -12.23 -24.09
CA VAL A 623 20.73 -11.26 -23.04
C VAL A 623 19.38 -10.62 -23.35
N TRP A 624 18.46 -10.68 -22.39
CA TRP A 624 17.13 -10.09 -22.44
C TRP A 624 17.02 -8.98 -21.41
N LEU A 625 16.35 -7.89 -21.79
CA LEU A 625 15.95 -6.80 -20.92
C LEU A 625 14.43 -6.86 -20.73
N ALA A 626 14.01 -6.99 -19.47
CA ALA A 626 12.62 -6.79 -19.07
C ALA A 626 12.32 -5.28 -19.04
N GLN A 627 11.30 -4.85 -19.76
CA GLN A 627 10.85 -3.45 -19.82
C GLN A 627 9.32 -3.43 -19.94
N ASP A 628 8.71 -2.38 -20.52
CA ASP A 628 7.29 -2.40 -20.89
C ASP A 628 7.06 -3.34 -22.10
N GLY A 629 7.42 -4.61 -21.94
CA GLY A 629 7.67 -5.60 -22.98
C GLY A 629 8.99 -6.33 -22.75
N VAL A 630 9.44 -7.08 -23.74
CA VAL A 630 10.73 -7.81 -23.69
C VAL A 630 11.58 -7.39 -24.86
N ARG A 631 12.87 -7.16 -24.63
CA ARG A 631 13.83 -6.94 -25.70
C ARG A 631 15.04 -7.83 -25.53
N GLN A 632 15.31 -8.68 -26.50
CA GLN A 632 16.60 -9.37 -26.61
C GLN A 632 17.64 -8.35 -27.10
N ILE A 633 18.53 -7.91 -26.20
CA ILE A 633 19.53 -6.87 -26.49
C ILE A 633 20.82 -7.45 -27.07
N TYR A 634 21.05 -8.76 -26.89
CA TYR A 634 22.21 -9.46 -27.41
C TYR A 634 21.91 -10.94 -27.72
N SER A 635 22.49 -11.44 -28.80
CA SER A 635 22.57 -12.86 -29.16
C SER A 635 23.90 -13.12 -29.86
N SER A 636 24.63 -14.14 -29.42
CA SER A 636 25.89 -14.58 -30.04
C SER A 636 25.69 -15.15 -31.45
N GLU A 637 24.48 -15.57 -31.81
CA GLU A 637 24.16 -16.05 -33.17
C GLU A 637 24.22 -14.93 -34.21
N TRP A 638 24.04 -13.67 -33.80
CA TRP A 638 23.94 -12.52 -34.72
C TRP A 638 25.15 -11.57 -34.68
N ARG A 639 26.06 -11.71 -33.69
CA ARG A 639 27.17 -10.76 -33.43
C ARG A 639 28.39 -11.42 -32.77
N SER A 640 29.59 -10.91 -33.05
CA SER A 640 30.82 -11.29 -32.32
C SER A 640 30.78 -10.82 -30.84
N SER A 641 31.55 -11.50 -30.00
CA SER A 641 31.48 -11.52 -28.52
C SER A 641 31.93 -10.24 -27.78
N GLU A 642 32.37 -9.19 -28.47
CA GLU A 642 32.99 -8.02 -27.80
C GLU A 642 32.02 -6.87 -27.48
N ARG A 643 30.78 -6.90 -27.96
CA ARG A 643 29.84 -5.75 -27.89
C ARG A 643 28.81 -5.77 -26.75
N VAL A 644 28.69 -6.85 -25.98
CA VAL A 644 27.61 -6.97 -24.97
C VAL A 644 27.82 -6.03 -23.77
N SER A 645 29.06 -5.88 -23.30
CA SER A 645 29.40 -5.00 -22.17
C SER A 645 29.03 -3.54 -22.46
N GLU A 646 29.35 -3.06 -23.67
CA GLU A 646 29.03 -1.69 -24.11
C GLU A 646 27.51 -1.44 -24.15
N ILE A 647 26.74 -2.41 -24.67
CA ILE A 647 25.27 -2.32 -24.73
C ILE A 647 24.70 -2.23 -23.32
N VAL A 648 25.10 -3.13 -22.42
CA VAL A 648 24.59 -3.19 -21.05
C VAL A 648 24.97 -1.94 -20.25
N GLY A 649 26.18 -1.41 -20.41
CA GLY A 649 26.62 -0.20 -19.70
C GLY A 649 25.86 1.08 -20.07
N LYS A 650 25.21 1.10 -21.25
CA LYS A 650 24.40 2.23 -21.73
C LYS A 650 22.90 2.09 -21.40
N LEU A 651 22.46 0.98 -20.81
CA LEU A 651 21.06 0.78 -20.46
C LEU A 651 20.58 1.78 -19.43
N ARG A 652 19.30 2.12 -19.51
CA ARG A 652 18.59 2.94 -18.53
C ARG A 652 17.25 2.29 -18.22
N GLY A 653 17.04 2.00 -16.95
CA GLY A 653 15.79 1.48 -16.43
C GLY A 653 14.84 2.60 -16.02
N VAL A 654 13.55 2.28 -16.00
CA VAL A 654 12.44 3.22 -15.70
C VAL A 654 11.38 2.49 -14.89
N GLY A 655 10.88 3.11 -13.83
CA GLY A 655 9.82 2.54 -13.00
C GLY A 655 10.11 1.11 -12.54
N GLY A 656 9.07 0.29 -12.42
CA GLY A 656 9.18 -1.14 -12.15
C GLY A 656 8.81 -1.95 -13.40
N GLN A 657 9.42 -3.13 -13.56
CA GLN A 657 9.25 -3.95 -14.76
C GLN A 657 8.71 -5.35 -14.48
N ASP A 658 8.04 -5.91 -15.51
CA ASP A 658 7.57 -7.28 -15.47
C ASP A 658 8.64 -8.21 -16.05
N ASP A 659 9.31 -8.94 -15.16
CA ASP A 659 10.40 -9.83 -15.56
C ASP A 659 9.91 -11.17 -16.11
N VAL A 660 8.65 -11.54 -15.85
CA VAL A 660 8.12 -12.88 -16.18
C VAL A 660 8.15 -13.17 -17.69
N PRO A 661 7.72 -12.26 -18.59
CA PRO A 661 7.79 -12.53 -20.03
C PRO A 661 9.23 -12.67 -20.53
N ALA A 662 10.19 -11.94 -19.94
CA ALA A 662 11.60 -12.04 -20.29
C ALA A 662 12.21 -13.36 -19.80
N LEU A 663 11.90 -13.77 -18.56
CA LEU A 663 12.24 -15.08 -18.01
C LEU A 663 11.71 -16.21 -18.87
N LEU A 664 10.47 -16.12 -19.34
CA LEU A 664 9.84 -17.12 -20.19
C LEU A 664 10.58 -17.29 -21.53
N GLN A 665 10.82 -16.19 -22.26
CA GLN A 665 11.54 -16.23 -23.55
C GLN A 665 12.98 -16.71 -23.40
N ALA A 666 13.69 -16.21 -22.37
CA ALA A 666 15.06 -16.59 -22.09
C ALA A 666 15.17 -18.08 -21.71
N TRP A 667 14.21 -18.59 -20.93
CA TRP A 667 14.17 -20.00 -20.55
C TRP A 667 13.91 -20.91 -21.75
N GLU A 668 12.96 -20.55 -22.63
CA GLU A 668 12.70 -21.32 -23.86
C GLU A 668 13.93 -21.39 -24.77
N TRP A 669 14.64 -20.27 -24.91
CA TRP A 669 15.87 -20.23 -25.69
C TRP A 669 16.98 -21.08 -25.04
N ALA A 670 17.13 -21.03 -23.72
CA ALA A 670 18.11 -21.85 -23.00
C ALA A 670 17.77 -23.35 -23.08
N ALA A 671 16.49 -23.71 -23.01
CA ALA A 671 16.00 -25.09 -23.02
C ALA A 671 16.10 -25.79 -24.39
N ALA A 672 16.32 -25.01 -25.46
CA ALA A 672 16.51 -25.54 -26.81
C ALA A 672 17.83 -26.32 -26.99
N LYS A 673 18.77 -26.24 -26.03
CA LYS A 673 19.97 -27.10 -25.96
C LYS A 673 20.10 -27.73 -24.57
N ALA A 674 20.77 -28.89 -24.51
CA ALA A 674 21.17 -29.49 -23.24
C ALA A 674 22.18 -28.58 -22.52
N ASP A 675 22.26 -28.64 -21.19
CA ASP A 675 23.20 -27.84 -20.40
C ASP A 675 23.05 -26.31 -20.58
N GLY A 676 21.82 -25.86 -20.82
CA GLY A 676 21.47 -24.45 -20.77
C GLY A 676 21.35 -23.94 -19.33
N THR A 677 21.64 -22.67 -19.08
CA THR A 677 21.38 -22.02 -17.78
C THR A 677 20.83 -20.62 -17.99
N LEU A 678 20.08 -20.13 -17.01
CA LEU A 678 19.52 -18.78 -17.00
C LEU A 678 19.98 -18.05 -15.74
N LEU A 679 20.60 -16.89 -15.90
CA LEU A 679 20.93 -15.95 -14.82
C LEU A 679 19.95 -14.78 -14.84
N TRP A 680 19.20 -14.61 -13.75
CA TRP A 680 18.25 -13.51 -13.58
C TRP A 680 18.81 -12.47 -12.61
N ILE A 681 19.10 -11.27 -13.10
CA ILE A 681 19.65 -10.18 -12.32
C ILE A 681 18.58 -9.10 -12.16
N HIS A 682 18.11 -8.87 -10.93
CA HIS A 682 16.92 -8.06 -10.72
C HIS A 682 16.90 -7.23 -9.43
N GLY A 683 16.11 -6.16 -9.42
CA GLY A 683 15.73 -5.41 -8.22
C GLY A 683 14.56 -6.07 -7.48
N PRO A 684 13.96 -5.42 -6.48
CA PRO A 684 12.77 -5.94 -5.81
C PRO A 684 11.59 -6.16 -6.78
N GLN A 685 10.85 -7.25 -6.59
CA GLN A 685 9.68 -7.66 -7.39
C GLN A 685 8.45 -7.82 -6.47
N PRO A 686 7.87 -6.70 -5.99
CA PRO A 686 6.88 -6.70 -4.90
C PRO A 686 5.48 -7.18 -5.29
N VAL A 687 5.21 -7.26 -6.60
CA VAL A 687 3.92 -7.63 -7.17
C VAL A 687 4.15 -8.54 -8.37
N VAL A 688 3.23 -9.48 -8.60
CA VAL A 688 3.23 -10.30 -9.83
C VAL A 688 2.40 -9.55 -10.87
N LEU A 689 3.06 -9.12 -11.95
CA LEU A 689 2.47 -8.28 -13.00
C LEU A 689 1.75 -9.13 -14.06
N SER A 690 2.38 -10.21 -14.55
CA SER A 690 1.77 -11.20 -15.44
C SER A 690 1.73 -12.60 -14.84
N GLY A 691 0.91 -13.47 -15.43
CA GLY A 691 0.70 -14.83 -14.92
C GLY A 691 1.98 -15.68 -14.93
N LEU A 692 2.26 -16.34 -13.80
CA LEU A 692 3.44 -17.20 -13.62
C LEU A 692 3.25 -18.63 -14.12
N GLU A 693 2.01 -19.05 -14.36
CA GLU A 693 1.66 -20.46 -14.59
C GLU A 693 2.38 -21.06 -15.82
N SER A 694 2.49 -20.29 -16.91
CA SER A 694 3.21 -20.72 -18.11
C SER A 694 4.69 -21.01 -17.85
N LEU A 695 5.35 -20.19 -17.02
CA LEU A 695 6.74 -20.40 -16.64
C LEU A 695 6.86 -21.57 -15.66
N ARG A 696 5.94 -21.64 -14.69
CA ARG A 696 5.87 -22.74 -13.72
C ARG A 696 5.75 -24.10 -14.41
N GLN A 697 4.80 -24.25 -15.34
CA GLN A 697 4.59 -25.50 -16.08
C GLN A 697 5.84 -25.96 -16.82
N ARG A 698 6.60 -25.02 -17.41
CA ARG A 698 7.86 -25.30 -18.11
C ARG A 698 8.95 -25.79 -17.15
N LEU A 699 9.10 -25.13 -16.00
CA LEU A 699 10.05 -25.51 -14.96
C LEU A 699 9.71 -26.87 -14.34
N GLU A 700 8.42 -27.17 -14.15
CA GLU A 700 7.95 -28.47 -13.63
C GLU A 700 8.09 -29.59 -14.68
N TRP A 701 7.80 -29.34 -15.95
CA TRP A 701 7.95 -30.33 -17.03
C TRP A 701 9.40 -30.77 -17.16
N ARG A 702 10.33 -29.82 -17.30
CA ARG A 702 11.75 -30.08 -17.48
C ARG A 702 12.53 -30.10 -16.15
N ALA A 703 11.86 -30.36 -15.03
CA ALA A 703 12.51 -30.47 -13.73
C ALA A 703 13.54 -31.62 -13.73
N GLY A 704 14.81 -31.33 -13.45
CA GLY A 704 15.89 -32.32 -13.40
C GLY A 704 17.18 -31.85 -14.06
N ARG A 705 18.03 -32.81 -14.48
CA ARG A 705 19.34 -32.52 -15.11
C ARG A 705 19.23 -31.91 -16.51
N ASP A 706 18.09 -32.08 -17.19
CA ASP A 706 17.94 -31.77 -18.63
C ASP A 706 17.23 -30.44 -18.92
N GLY A 707 16.82 -29.70 -17.88
CA GLY A 707 16.18 -28.39 -17.97
C GLY A 707 17.11 -27.26 -17.51
N PRO A 708 17.00 -26.04 -18.09
CA PRO A 708 17.80 -24.91 -17.63
C PRO A 708 17.50 -24.54 -16.19
N LEU A 709 18.56 -24.39 -15.40
CA LEU A 709 18.49 -23.83 -14.05
C LEU A 709 18.32 -22.32 -14.12
N ILE A 710 17.37 -21.76 -13.35
CA ILE A 710 17.28 -20.32 -13.10
C ILE A 710 18.10 -19.99 -11.85
N LEU A 711 19.11 -19.13 -12.02
CA LEU A 711 19.88 -18.52 -10.94
C LEU A 711 19.31 -17.12 -10.63
N ASP A 712 18.66 -16.98 -9.48
CA ASP A 712 18.16 -15.71 -8.93
C ASP A 712 19.30 -14.91 -8.30
N LEU A 713 19.56 -13.71 -8.82
CA LEU A 713 20.56 -12.78 -8.34
C LEU A 713 19.97 -11.39 -8.07
N ALA A 714 19.46 -11.20 -6.85
CA ALA A 714 18.99 -9.90 -6.40
C ALA A 714 20.12 -8.84 -6.30
N THR A 715 19.87 -7.63 -6.80
CA THR A 715 20.77 -6.46 -6.71
C THR A 715 20.55 -5.64 -5.44
N ARG A 716 19.33 -5.65 -4.91
CA ARG A 716 18.93 -4.98 -3.66
C ARG A 716 18.10 -5.88 -2.75
N SER A 717 17.97 -5.47 -1.50
CA SER A 717 17.08 -6.12 -0.54
C SER A 717 15.64 -5.69 -0.81
N GLY A 718 14.71 -6.64 -0.78
CA GLY A 718 13.29 -6.37 -1.00
C GLY A 718 12.48 -7.65 -1.21
N PRO A 719 11.14 -7.52 -1.27
CA PRO A 719 10.24 -8.63 -1.59
C PRO A 719 10.46 -9.11 -3.04
N ASN A 720 10.24 -10.40 -3.26
CA ASN A 720 10.23 -10.99 -4.60
C ASN A 720 9.13 -12.04 -4.69
N ARG A 721 7.96 -11.63 -5.18
CA ARG A 721 6.78 -12.50 -5.29
C ARG A 721 6.94 -13.61 -6.33
N ILE A 722 7.85 -13.44 -7.30
CA ILE A 722 8.19 -14.47 -8.29
C ILE A 722 8.98 -15.59 -7.60
N THR A 723 10.06 -15.24 -6.90
CA THR A 723 10.88 -16.20 -6.13
C THR A 723 10.09 -16.91 -5.03
N GLU A 724 9.15 -16.21 -4.38
CA GLU A 724 8.27 -16.81 -3.38
C GLU A 724 7.42 -17.97 -3.93
N GLN A 725 6.97 -17.86 -5.19
CA GLN A 725 6.11 -18.85 -5.82
C GLN A 725 6.89 -19.93 -6.58
N LEU A 726 7.98 -19.55 -7.28
CA LEU A 726 8.75 -20.46 -8.12
C LEU A 726 9.99 -21.05 -7.43
N GLY A 727 10.52 -20.40 -6.40
CA GLY A 727 11.79 -20.78 -5.77
C GLY A 727 11.77 -22.07 -4.96
N THR A 728 10.62 -22.75 -4.89
CA THR A 728 10.53 -24.10 -4.32
C THR A 728 10.78 -25.21 -5.35
N LEU A 729 10.81 -24.86 -6.64
CA LEU A 729 11.09 -25.78 -7.75
C LEU A 729 12.59 -26.06 -7.87
N ASP A 730 12.94 -27.28 -8.28
CA ASP A 730 14.34 -27.71 -8.44
C ASP A 730 15.11 -26.93 -9.51
N ALA A 731 14.39 -26.40 -10.49
CA ALA A 731 14.94 -25.58 -11.57
C ALA A 731 15.16 -24.12 -11.16
N PHE A 732 15.12 -23.79 -9.87
CA PHE A 732 15.30 -22.42 -9.36
C PHE A 732 16.24 -22.41 -8.14
N THR A 733 17.31 -21.61 -8.21
CA THR A 733 18.32 -21.48 -7.15
C THR A 733 18.66 -20.02 -6.91
N ALA A 734 18.61 -19.56 -5.66
CA ALA A 734 19.10 -18.24 -5.28
C ALA A 734 20.63 -18.24 -5.18
N TRP A 735 21.30 -17.33 -5.90
CA TRP A 735 22.75 -17.19 -5.86
C TRP A 735 23.18 -16.21 -4.74
N PRO A 736 24.10 -16.61 -3.85
CA PRO A 736 24.47 -15.79 -2.71
C PRO A 736 25.28 -14.55 -3.12
N ARG A 737 24.88 -13.40 -2.58
CA ARG A 737 25.62 -12.13 -2.64
C ARG A 737 26.62 -12.05 -1.48
N LEU A 738 27.92 -12.16 -1.78
CA LEU A 738 29.01 -12.18 -0.78
C LEU A 738 29.83 -10.89 -0.78
N GLY A 739 29.55 -9.99 -1.71
CA GLY A 739 30.20 -8.70 -1.87
C GLY A 739 29.45 -7.83 -2.87
N ASP A 740 30.17 -6.95 -3.53
CA ASP A 740 29.62 -6.14 -4.61
C ASP A 740 29.18 -7.02 -5.79
N LEU A 741 28.26 -6.49 -6.60
CA LEU A 741 27.64 -7.25 -7.68
C LEU A 741 28.64 -7.71 -8.74
N HIS A 742 29.67 -6.91 -9.02
CA HIS A 742 30.67 -7.24 -10.02
C HIS A 742 31.52 -8.43 -9.55
N GLY A 743 32.04 -8.39 -8.33
CA GLY A 743 32.81 -9.50 -7.75
C GLY A 743 32.00 -10.80 -7.61
N ASP A 744 30.69 -10.69 -7.32
CA ASP A 744 29.79 -11.86 -7.26
C ASP A 744 29.57 -12.51 -8.63
N LEU A 745 29.39 -11.71 -9.69
CA LEU A 745 29.27 -12.18 -11.07
C LEU A 745 30.58 -12.73 -11.62
N GLU A 746 31.71 -12.07 -11.34
CA GLU A 746 33.03 -12.59 -11.73
C GLU A 746 33.31 -13.95 -11.10
N ARG A 747 32.94 -14.14 -9.83
CA ARG A 747 33.04 -15.45 -9.17
C ARG A 747 32.19 -16.50 -9.89
N LEU A 748 30.94 -16.19 -10.22
CA LEU A 748 30.04 -17.09 -10.94
C LEU A 748 30.61 -17.48 -12.31
N PHE A 749 31.03 -16.50 -13.10
CA PHE A 749 31.60 -16.77 -14.43
C PHE A 749 32.96 -17.49 -14.37
N ALA A 750 33.76 -17.25 -13.32
CA ALA A 750 34.96 -18.02 -13.07
C ALA A 750 34.64 -19.51 -12.79
N ILE A 751 33.57 -19.81 -12.05
CA ILE A 751 33.09 -21.18 -11.82
C ILE A 751 32.64 -21.81 -13.14
N TRP A 752 31.80 -21.12 -13.92
CA TRP A 752 31.33 -21.63 -15.22
C TRP A 752 32.44 -21.82 -16.26
N SER A 753 33.53 -21.05 -16.18
CA SER A 753 34.71 -21.23 -17.04
C SER A 753 35.68 -22.32 -16.54
N GLY A 754 35.43 -22.92 -15.37
CA GLY A 754 36.35 -23.86 -14.73
C GLY A 754 37.60 -23.21 -14.11
N ARG A 755 37.72 -21.87 -14.14
CA ARG A 755 38.83 -21.12 -13.52
C ARG A 755 38.76 -21.12 -11.99
N ARG A 756 37.59 -21.43 -11.42
CA ARG A 756 37.37 -21.51 -9.97
C ARG A 756 36.54 -22.75 -9.62
N GLN A 757 36.94 -23.43 -8.55
CA GLN A 757 36.17 -24.51 -7.94
C GLN A 757 35.01 -23.97 -7.11
N GLU A 758 33.87 -24.61 -7.22
CA GLU A 758 32.74 -24.42 -6.30
C GLU A 758 32.88 -25.40 -5.13
N TYR A 759 32.52 -24.98 -3.93
CA TYR A 759 32.59 -25.81 -2.73
C TYR A 759 31.21 -25.88 -2.08
N ARG A 760 30.80 -27.07 -1.66
CA ARG A 760 29.53 -27.29 -0.95
C ARG A 760 29.73 -28.17 0.27
N LEU A 761 28.93 -27.95 1.31
CA LEU A 761 28.87 -28.82 2.48
C LEU A 761 27.76 -29.85 2.25
N ALA A 762 28.12 -31.11 2.10
CA ALA A 762 27.17 -32.22 1.97
C ALA A 762 27.02 -32.95 3.30
N ARG A 763 25.82 -33.43 3.61
CA ARG A 763 25.52 -34.11 4.87
C ARG A 763 24.84 -35.45 4.65
N ALA A 764 25.31 -36.49 5.33
CA ALA A 764 24.75 -37.84 5.22
C ALA A 764 24.79 -38.57 6.57
N VAL A 765 23.96 -39.61 6.68
CA VAL A 765 24.02 -40.54 7.82
C VAL A 765 25.23 -41.46 7.62
N ASP A 766 26.12 -41.48 8.61
CA ASP A 766 27.28 -42.37 8.66
C ASP A 766 26.84 -43.77 9.08
N ARG A 767 26.58 -44.63 8.09
CA ARG A 767 26.15 -46.01 8.32
C ARG A 767 27.26 -46.89 8.91
N GLU A 768 28.53 -46.50 8.77
CA GLU A 768 29.68 -47.25 9.29
C GLU A 768 29.96 -46.88 10.77
N ALA A 769 29.76 -45.61 11.14
CA ALA A 769 29.87 -45.16 12.53
C ALA A 769 28.78 -45.73 13.46
N ALA A 770 27.60 -46.08 12.93
CA ALA A 770 26.53 -46.73 13.66
C ALA A 770 26.94 -48.10 14.27
N ALA A 771 28.04 -48.70 13.78
CA ALA A 771 28.63 -49.94 14.32
C ALA A 771 29.66 -49.73 15.44
N GLY A 772 29.74 -48.53 16.04
CA GLY A 772 30.33 -48.33 17.38
C GLY A 772 31.81 -47.92 17.45
N LYS A 773 32.38 -47.21 16.47
CA LYS A 773 33.81 -46.80 16.49
C LYS A 773 34.16 -45.34 16.16
N ALA A 774 33.21 -44.45 15.88
CA ALA A 774 33.53 -43.05 15.57
C ALA A 774 33.22 -42.11 16.76
N SER A 775 34.23 -41.39 17.25
CA SER A 775 34.04 -40.33 18.25
C SER A 775 33.39 -39.11 17.58
N ALA A 776 32.10 -38.90 17.82
CA ALA A 776 31.39 -37.71 17.38
C ALA A 776 31.71 -36.54 18.31
N THR A 777 32.37 -35.51 17.77
CA THR A 777 32.88 -34.36 18.53
C THR A 777 32.20 -33.05 18.17
N ALA A 778 31.42 -33.02 17.09
CA ALA A 778 30.82 -31.80 16.55
C ALA A 778 29.39 -31.54 17.03
N SER A 779 28.93 -30.31 16.83
CA SER A 779 27.68 -29.81 17.39
C SER A 779 26.40 -30.40 16.77
N SER A 780 25.32 -30.45 17.56
CA SER A 780 23.96 -30.79 17.12
C SER A 780 23.41 -29.87 16.01
N HIS A 781 24.01 -28.70 15.77
CA HIS A 781 23.62 -27.83 14.66
C HIS A 781 23.84 -28.47 13.27
N ILE A 782 24.87 -29.31 13.12
CA ILE A 782 25.08 -30.09 11.88
C ILE A 782 23.89 -31.04 11.64
N VAL A 783 23.39 -31.67 12.71
CA VAL A 783 22.22 -32.56 12.65
C VAL A 783 20.97 -31.79 12.22
N ARG A 784 20.78 -30.55 12.69
CA ARG A 784 19.65 -29.70 12.25
C ARG A 784 19.74 -29.32 10.78
N LEU A 785 20.94 -28.98 10.28
CA LEU A 785 21.16 -28.66 8.87
C LEU A 785 20.93 -29.88 7.98
N TRP A 786 21.43 -31.05 8.39
CA TRP A 786 21.14 -32.33 7.73
C TRP A 786 19.64 -32.63 7.71
N ALA A 787 18.95 -32.46 8.84
CA ALA A 787 17.52 -32.69 8.92
C ALA A 787 16.76 -31.73 7.99
N ALA A 788 17.15 -30.46 7.89
CA ALA A 788 16.56 -29.50 6.96
C ALA A 788 16.73 -29.93 5.49
N GLU A 789 17.93 -30.35 5.09
CA GLU A 789 18.18 -30.93 3.76
C GLU A 789 17.32 -32.17 3.50
N ARG A 790 17.24 -33.06 4.49
CA ARG A 790 16.48 -34.30 4.37
C ARG A 790 14.98 -34.04 4.28
N VAL A 791 14.44 -33.08 5.03
CA VAL A 791 13.04 -32.63 4.89
C VAL A 791 12.78 -32.10 3.48
N ARG A 792 13.67 -31.27 2.93
CA ARG A 792 13.56 -30.79 1.55
C ARG A 792 13.54 -31.96 0.56
N ALA A 793 14.48 -32.90 0.69
CA ALA A 793 14.56 -34.07 -0.18
C ALA A 793 13.30 -34.97 -0.10
N LEU A 794 12.79 -35.24 1.11
CA LEU A 794 11.57 -36.03 1.32
C LEU A 794 10.32 -35.33 0.79
N THR A 795 10.25 -34.00 0.92
CA THR A 795 9.15 -33.20 0.36
C THR A 795 9.14 -33.31 -1.17
N LYS A 796 10.33 -33.22 -1.80
CA LYS A 796 10.49 -33.41 -3.25
C LYS A 796 10.09 -34.82 -3.70
N SER A 797 10.43 -35.85 -2.93
CA SER A 797 10.00 -37.24 -3.23
C SER A 797 8.55 -37.54 -2.84
N ARG A 798 7.74 -36.51 -2.53
CA ARG A 798 6.33 -36.61 -2.12
C ARG A 798 6.09 -37.42 -0.84
N GLN A 799 7.12 -37.60 -0.01
CA GLN A 799 7.05 -38.27 1.29
C GLN A 799 6.75 -37.27 2.41
N VAL A 800 5.65 -36.53 2.27
CA VAL A 800 5.32 -35.37 3.13
C VAL A 800 5.14 -35.77 4.60
N ALA A 801 4.55 -36.92 4.89
CA ALA A 801 4.33 -37.39 6.27
C ALA A 801 5.66 -37.63 7.02
N GLU A 802 6.62 -38.30 6.39
CA GLU A 802 7.94 -38.54 6.97
C GLU A 802 8.76 -37.24 7.07
N ALA A 803 8.66 -36.38 6.06
CA ALA A 803 9.26 -35.05 6.09
C ALA A 803 8.73 -34.22 7.27
N LEU A 804 7.43 -34.27 7.55
CA LEU A 804 6.80 -33.53 8.64
C LEU A 804 7.24 -34.07 10.02
N LYS A 805 7.25 -35.39 10.20
CA LYS A 805 7.76 -36.03 11.43
C LYS A 805 9.20 -35.62 11.72
N LEU A 806 10.04 -35.60 10.67
CA LEU A 806 11.43 -35.17 10.77
C LEU A 806 11.52 -33.69 11.16
N ALA A 807 10.80 -32.80 10.46
CA ALA A 807 10.81 -31.37 10.77
C ALA A 807 10.38 -31.07 12.22
N ALA A 808 9.33 -31.73 12.72
CA ALA A 808 8.87 -31.58 14.10
C ALA A 808 9.91 -32.09 15.11
N ARG A 809 10.51 -33.27 14.88
CA ARG A 809 11.55 -33.85 15.77
C ARG A 809 12.76 -32.92 15.95
N TYR A 810 13.20 -32.27 14.88
CA TYR A 810 14.34 -31.34 14.92
C TYR A 810 13.95 -29.88 15.13
N GLN A 811 12.65 -29.59 15.32
CA GLN A 811 12.10 -28.26 15.59
C GLN A 811 12.46 -27.26 14.48
N LEU A 812 12.14 -27.60 13.23
CA LEU A 812 12.51 -26.82 12.06
C LEU A 812 11.28 -26.20 11.41
N VAL A 813 11.37 -24.92 11.01
CA VAL A 813 10.40 -24.30 10.09
C VAL A 813 10.83 -24.58 8.66
N THR A 814 9.96 -25.23 7.87
CA THR A 814 10.25 -25.65 6.49
C THR A 814 9.04 -25.41 5.58
N ALA A 815 9.14 -25.73 4.29
CA ALA A 815 8.03 -25.55 3.34
C ALA A 815 6.70 -26.19 3.80
N ILE A 816 6.77 -27.27 4.61
CA ILE A 816 5.63 -28.06 5.09
C ILE A 816 5.33 -27.89 6.59
N SER A 817 6.18 -27.16 7.33
CA SER A 817 6.09 -27.04 8.79
C SER A 817 6.29 -25.61 9.26
N GLY A 818 5.71 -25.24 10.41
CA GLY A 818 5.87 -23.91 10.99
C GLY A 818 5.95 -23.98 12.51
N ALA A 819 6.19 -22.81 13.11
CA ALA A 819 6.31 -22.65 14.56
C ALA A 819 5.28 -21.64 15.07
N VAL A 820 4.60 -21.98 16.17
CA VAL A 820 3.64 -21.10 16.82
C VAL A 820 3.83 -21.11 18.34
N VAL A 821 3.82 -19.93 18.96
CA VAL A 821 3.70 -19.80 20.42
C VAL A 821 2.28 -19.36 20.74
N LEU A 822 1.64 -20.00 21.72
CA LEU A 822 0.30 -19.67 22.20
C LEU A 822 0.37 -19.26 23.69
N GLU A 823 -0.63 -18.53 24.16
CA GLU A 823 -0.64 -17.95 25.50
C GLU A 823 -0.96 -18.97 26.60
N THR A 824 -1.68 -20.06 26.32
CA THR A 824 -2.12 -21.00 27.36
C THR A 824 -1.99 -22.47 26.94
N GLN A 825 -1.77 -23.35 27.92
CA GLN A 825 -1.72 -24.80 27.69
C GLN A 825 -3.03 -25.34 27.09
N GLN A 826 -4.17 -24.76 27.46
CA GLN A 826 -5.48 -25.13 26.92
C GLN A 826 -5.58 -24.85 25.41
N GLN A 827 -4.99 -23.74 24.93
CA GLN A 827 -4.95 -23.44 23.50
C GLN A 827 -4.09 -24.45 22.73
N TYR A 828 -2.95 -24.86 23.30
CA TYR A 828 -2.12 -25.93 22.73
C TYR A 828 -2.89 -27.26 22.63
N GLN A 829 -3.56 -27.68 23.71
CA GLN A 829 -4.37 -28.90 23.71
C GLN A 829 -5.53 -28.83 22.70
N ALA A 830 -6.23 -27.70 22.64
CA ALA A 830 -7.33 -27.50 21.69
C ALA A 830 -6.88 -27.50 20.21
N ALA A 831 -5.60 -27.19 19.94
CA ALA A 831 -5.00 -27.22 18.62
C ALA A 831 -4.26 -28.54 18.31
N GLY A 832 -4.20 -29.48 19.26
CA GLY A 832 -3.40 -30.71 19.13
C GLY A 832 -1.90 -30.42 18.99
N LEU A 833 -1.41 -29.40 19.69
CA LEU A 833 -0.02 -28.95 19.66
C LEU A 833 0.64 -29.15 21.02
N THR A 834 1.95 -29.40 21.02
CA THR A 834 2.75 -29.51 22.24
C THR A 834 3.94 -28.56 22.14
N PRO A 835 4.09 -27.59 23.07
CA PRO A 835 5.25 -26.71 23.09
C PRO A 835 6.52 -27.51 23.41
N VAL A 836 7.64 -27.04 22.90
CA VAL A 836 8.94 -27.67 23.13
C VAL A 836 9.40 -27.49 24.58
N GLU A 837 10.01 -28.53 25.16
CA GLU A 837 10.68 -28.41 26.46
C GLU A 837 11.94 -27.55 26.35
N ALA A 838 12.07 -26.52 27.20
CA ALA A 838 13.17 -25.55 27.17
C ALA A 838 14.57 -26.18 27.21
N ALA A 839 14.75 -27.32 27.90
CA ALA A 839 16.03 -28.02 27.98
C ALA A 839 16.47 -28.68 26.65
N SER A 840 15.55 -28.87 25.70
CA SER A 840 15.83 -29.53 24.42
C SER A 840 16.31 -28.55 23.33
N VAL A 841 16.29 -27.25 23.62
CA VAL A 841 16.43 -26.15 22.65
C VAL A 841 17.88 -25.63 22.64
N PRO A 842 18.45 -25.23 21.48
CA PRO A 842 19.78 -24.64 21.45
C PRO A 842 19.74 -23.24 22.10
N THR A 843 20.73 -22.95 22.93
CA THR A 843 20.88 -21.66 23.64
C THR A 843 22.27 -21.09 23.39
N VAL A 844 22.37 -19.77 23.19
CA VAL A 844 23.65 -19.07 23.28
C VAL A 844 23.93 -18.77 24.76
N PRO A 845 25.04 -19.24 25.36
CA PRO A 845 25.34 -18.95 26.75
C PRO A 845 25.56 -17.44 26.94
N GLU A 846 24.78 -16.79 27.78
CA GLU A 846 25.01 -15.37 28.09
C GLU A 846 26.38 -15.20 28.79
N PRO A 847 27.13 -14.11 28.54
CA PRO A 847 28.45 -13.88 29.14
C PRO A 847 28.47 -13.99 30.68
N GLY A 848 27.36 -13.62 31.35
CA GLY A 848 27.21 -13.74 32.80
C GLY A 848 27.08 -15.18 33.31
N THR A 849 26.54 -16.09 32.50
CA THR A 849 26.35 -17.51 32.85
C THR A 849 27.69 -18.21 33.09
N TRP A 850 28.72 -17.84 32.31
CA TRP A 850 30.08 -18.36 32.48
C TRP A 850 30.72 -17.92 33.80
N ILE A 851 30.45 -16.70 34.25
CA ILE A 851 30.95 -16.20 35.54
C ILE A 851 30.28 -16.97 36.69
N LEU A 852 28.97 -17.22 36.61
CA LEU A 852 28.24 -18.02 37.60
C LEU A 852 28.70 -19.48 37.63
N LEU A 853 28.96 -20.11 36.47
CA LEU A 853 29.53 -21.46 36.39
C LEU A 853 30.94 -21.53 36.98
N MET A 854 31.79 -20.53 36.70
CA MET A 854 33.14 -20.43 37.27
C MET A 854 33.09 -20.25 38.81
N LEU A 855 32.18 -19.41 39.32
CA LEU A 855 31.97 -19.24 40.76
C LEU A 855 31.43 -20.51 41.42
N GLY A 856 30.51 -21.22 40.77
CA GLY A 856 29.98 -22.49 41.24
C GLY A 856 31.05 -23.59 41.30
N LEU A 857 31.91 -23.69 40.27
CA LEU A 857 33.05 -24.61 40.24
C LEU A 857 34.12 -24.25 41.27
N ALA A 858 34.40 -22.95 41.47
CA ALA A 858 35.31 -22.48 42.51
C ALA A 858 34.76 -22.82 43.92
N ALA A 859 33.45 -22.66 44.15
CA ALA A 859 32.80 -23.04 45.40
C ALA A 859 32.83 -24.56 45.64
N LEU A 860 32.61 -25.37 44.60
CA LEU A 860 32.73 -26.83 44.67
C LEU A 860 34.16 -27.29 44.94
N ALA A 861 35.15 -26.70 44.26
CA ALA A 861 36.57 -26.97 44.49
C ALA A 861 36.99 -26.58 45.92
N PHE A 862 36.50 -25.45 46.43
CA PHE A 862 36.71 -25.01 47.81
C PHE A 862 36.06 -25.96 48.82
N LYS A 863 34.86 -26.46 48.55
CA LYS A 863 34.15 -27.42 49.40
C LYS A 863 34.80 -28.81 49.37
N TRP A 864 35.38 -29.22 48.24
CA TRP A 864 36.12 -30.48 48.11
C TRP A 864 37.47 -30.42 48.82
N ARG A 865 38.15 -29.26 48.78
CA ARG A 865 39.38 -28.99 49.57
C ARG A 865 39.16 -28.93 51.08
N LYS A 866 37.94 -28.68 51.55
CA LYS A 866 37.57 -28.74 52.98
C LYS A 866 37.13 -30.13 53.46
N ARG A 867 36.94 -31.08 52.54
CA ARG A 867 36.54 -32.47 52.85
C ARG A 867 37.69 -33.48 52.72
N LYS A 868 38.83 -33.07 52.17
CA LYS A 868 40.14 -33.68 52.43
C LYS A 868 40.79 -32.90 53.57
#